data_AF-A0A9E0DFN9-F1
#
_entry.id   AF-A0A9E0DFN9-F1
#
_cell.length_a   1.000
_cell.length_b   1.000
_cell.length_c   1.000
_cell.angle_alpha   90.00
_cell.angle_beta   90.00
_cell.angle_gamma   90.00
#
_symmetry.space_group_name_H-M   'P 1'
#
loop_
_entity.id
_entity.type
_entity.pdbx_description
1 polymer ?
#
loop_
_entity_poly.entity_id
_entity_poly.type
_entity_poly.pdbx_seq_one_letter_code
_entity_poly.pdbx_strand_id
1 'polypeptide(L)'
;MTTPTRRHLADAAFTALVLTVGAQLGPTILGSLALNMGANWAADQTWPWWTRLRDGLSKPDTPGGSDLRAALVEATEIAIQRLETGWQQTPRGNQVTLAGGANADAAHGLFTMLTEDAASFFQPDHLRAQIRAKADPADMAQPDALADHLTPYLKGHDPQLVAYVQENITSALVYWWGQTLNHSPEAQAEFVRLSLGGLSADHDKIQAAIEKLTAIATAAFERMNAGPPTAPAVPLQRPPLPHHFTGRADELAWLTATVQPGRVTTLIGPGGMGKSALAAHFMGQLFPEGMAPSPTGPHPFPDGLLFHTFYNEPDPDMAFEQIARSLGEDPRPSPESAARRALANRKLLLLLDGTEACPDLDRVLRVRGNCGVLITTRQLSDAPDPAHSRTLSPLPGPDATALVEAWIQGRAVESEVESEPDAATAIAQIAEWVGRLPLALRLAGHYMKSYGESPADYLAWLNSEGLAALDHGDHRRESVPVLLGRSVAAAGEQARHLLAIFGLLALAPVDRETLAAALDLPPAALRHDLKHLVDLGLCLTENGRTQPSHALVHTYARTRLIPPEDGVARLAEYFTALAKRESDRGLPGYRRLDQDRVHILAVLESCEAKQAWAAANDLAEVVQNYLGIQGRCIDRVTVLQVGMHAAQSLKRPFDEGRHLNHLGLANATLGQVEQAIKQFDQSLAICRKIGDRQGESNCLGNLGVTYYSLGQAVRAIEYHDHALAISREIGDRRGEGNHLGNLGLVYYSLGQMKLAREKFEQALTISQEIHDRQGEGNRLGNLGLVYFSLGEIKRAIDYHGRALAISREIGYRGGEGMDLGNLGLAYAALGQVERAIEQYDQALTISREIGDLRSEGIWRANLGDAYKNLDQIDKALSHLQAALIIFEEIRSPHAETVRGRLADLP
;
A
#
# COMPACT_ATOMS: atom_id res chain seq x y z
N MET A 1 -14.85 2.09 33.33
CA MET A 1 -15.30 3.43 32.91
C MET A 1 -15.24 3.45 31.40
N THR A 2 -16.36 3.11 30.78
CA THR A 2 -16.43 2.60 29.41
C THR A 2 -16.60 3.73 28.39
N THR A 3 -15.69 3.74 27.42
CA THR A 3 -15.80 4.36 26.10
C THR A 3 -17.14 3.98 25.44
N PRO A 4 -17.82 4.87 24.68
CA PRO A 4 -18.96 4.43 23.89
C PRO A 4 -18.47 3.39 22.87
N THR A 5 -18.98 2.16 22.97
CA THR A 5 -18.70 1.10 21.99
C THR A 5 -19.44 1.38 20.68
N ARG A 6 -18.92 0.85 19.55
CA ARG A 6 -19.49 0.93 18.18
C ARG A 6 -21.01 0.73 18.11
N ARG A 7 -21.59 -0.02 19.06
CA ARG A 7 -23.02 -0.32 19.17
C ARG A 7 -23.86 0.89 19.54
N HIS A 8 -23.40 1.74 20.47
CA HIS A 8 -24.17 2.89 20.97
C HIS A 8 -24.36 4.01 19.95
N LEU A 9 -23.42 4.19 19.03
CA LEU A 9 -23.51 5.16 17.94
C LEU A 9 -24.34 4.63 16.76
N ALA A 10 -24.26 3.32 16.49
CA ALA A 10 -25.13 2.65 15.52
C ALA A 10 -26.59 2.68 15.97
N ASP A 11 -26.87 2.46 17.26
CA ASP A 11 -28.21 2.54 17.83
C ASP A 11 -28.78 3.96 17.74
N ALA A 12 -27.95 5.00 17.94
CA ALA A 12 -28.37 6.40 17.79
C ALA A 12 -28.67 6.78 16.32
N ALA A 13 -27.84 6.33 15.38
CA ALA A 13 -28.06 6.54 13.94
C ALA A 13 -29.28 5.75 13.42
N PHE A 14 -29.48 4.53 13.92
CA PHE A 14 -30.64 3.70 13.61
C PHE A 14 -31.93 4.30 14.19
N THR A 15 -31.88 4.86 15.41
CA THR A 15 -33.02 5.55 16.02
C THR A 15 -33.39 6.82 15.24
N ALA A 16 -32.41 7.59 14.77
CA ALA A 16 -32.64 8.74 13.89
C ALA A 16 -33.26 8.31 12.54
N LEU A 17 -32.80 7.20 11.97
CA LEU A 17 -33.34 6.63 10.74
C LEU A 17 -34.79 6.15 10.91
N VAL A 18 -35.10 5.47 12.03
CA VAL A 18 -36.45 5.01 12.37
C VAL A 18 -37.41 6.19 12.60
N LEU A 19 -36.95 7.27 13.22
CA LEU A 19 -37.75 8.50 13.37
C LEU A 19 -38.04 9.17 12.02
N THR A 20 -37.10 9.09 11.07
CA THR A 20 -37.24 9.65 9.72
C THR A 20 -38.20 8.83 8.86
N VAL A 21 -38.19 7.50 9.02
CA VAL A 21 -39.05 6.55 8.28
C VAL A 21 -40.46 6.46 8.89
N GLY A 22 -40.57 6.51 10.23
CA GLY A 22 -41.85 6.47 10.94
C GLY A 22 -42.79 7.64 10.60
N ALA A 23 -42.23 8.79 10.20
CA ALA A 23 -42.94 9.97 9.72
C ALA A 23 -43.84 9.72 8.48
N GLN A 24 -43.66 8.60 7.77
CA GLN A 24 -44.38 8.28 6.54
C GLN A 24 -45.38 7.11 6.66
N LEU A 25 -45.47 6.43 7.82
CA LEU A 25 -46.31 5.24 8.02
C LEU A 25 -47.68 5.50 8.68
N GLY A 26 -48.05 6.77 8.86
CA GLY A 26 -49.38 7.18 9.36
C GLY A 26 -49.46 7.36 10.89
N PRO A 27 -50.48 8.11 11.37
CA PRO A 27 -50.53 8.67 12.73
C PRO A 27 -50.67 7.63 13.87
N THR A 28 -51.17 6.43 13.59
CA THR A 28 -51.44 5.39 14.60
C THR A 28 -50.17 4.73 15.15
N ILE A 29 -49.17 4.53 14.29
CA ILE A 29 -47.87 3.93 14.65
C ILE A 29 -46.99 4.97 15.37
N LEU A 30 -47.01 6.22 14.90
CA LEU A 30 -46.34 7.36 15.54
C LEU A 30 -46.90 7.69 16.94
N GLY A 31 -48.22 7.63 17.12
CA GLY A 31 -48.86 7.87 18.41
C GLY A 31 -48.44 6.86 19.48
N SER A 32 -48.27 5.59 19.09
CA SER A 32 -47.89 4.50 20.01
C SER A 32 -46.41 4.56 20.43
N LEU A 33 -45.53 5.04 19.55
CA LEU A 33 -44.11 5.29 19.83
C LEU A 33 -43.90 6.56 20.68
N ALA A 34 -44.65 7.63 20.40
CA ALA A 34 -44.55 8.90 21.14
C ALA A 34 -45.12 8.82 22.57
N LEU A 35 -46.23 8.09 22.79
CA LEU A 35 -46.84 7.91 24.11
C LEU A 35 -45.94 7.12 25.08
N ASN A 36 -45.19 6.13 24.58
CA ASN A 36 -44.28 5.34 25.41
C ASN A 36 -42.98 6.08 25.77
N MET A 37 -42.51 7.01 24.91
CA MET A 37 -41.32 7.82 25.20
C MET A 37 -41.62 9.03 26.12
N GLY A 38 -42.83 9.59 26.05
CA GLY A 38 -43.25 10.74 26.88
C GLY A 38 -43.34 10.47 28.38
N ALA A 39 -43.38 9.20 28.80
CA ALA A 39 -43.53 8.83 30.22
C ALA A 39 -42.24 8.99 31.06
N ASN A 40 -41.05 9.04 30.43
CA ASN A 40 -39.77 9.05 31.17
C ASN A 40 -38.88 10.29 30.92
N TRP A 41 -39.33 11.27 30.13
CA TRP A 41 -38.58 12.51 29.84
C TRP A 41 -39.17 13.77 30.49
N ALA A 42 -40.14 13.60 31.39
CA ALA A 42 -40.70 14.69 32.19
C ALA A 42 -39.96 14.83 33.52
N ALA A 43 -38.74 15.36 33.46
CA ALA A 43 -38.09 15.97 34.63
C ALA A 43 -37.39 17.27 34.19
N ASP A 44 -38.11 18.38 34.42
CA ASP A 44 -37.62 19.74 34.64
C ASP A 44 -37.31 20.74 33.51
N GLN A 45 -37.58 20.50 32.23
CA GLN A 45 -37.71 21.62 31.26
C GLN A 45 -38.80 21.37 30.20
N THR A 46 -39.81 22.24 30.14
CA THR A 46 -40.88 22.20 29.12
C THR A 46 -40.41 22.83 27.82
N TRP A 47 -40.18 22.02 26.79
CA TRP A 47 -39.72 22.48 25.49
C TRP A 47 -40.89 22.95 24.61
N PRO A 48 -40.80 24.13 23.95
CA PRO A 48 -41.88 24.64 23.10
C PRO A 48 -42.26 23.70 21.93
N TRP A 49 -41.31 22.97 21.35
CA TRP A 49 -41.57 22.02 20.25
C TRP A 49 -42.34 20.77 20.73
N TRP A 50 -42.02 20.24 21.92
CA TRP A 50 -42.73 19.11 22.52
C TRP A 50 -44.18 19.47 22.88
N THR A 51 -44.38 20.71 23.34
CA THR A 51 -45.70 21.26 23.64
C THR A 51 -46.55 21.36 22.36
N ARG A 52 -45.97 21.83 21.25
CA ARG A 52 -46.64 21.85 19.93
C ARG A 52 -46.94 20.45 19.39
N LEU A 53 -46.02 19.50 19.56
CA LEU A 53 -46.20 18.11 19.12
C LEU A 53 -47.34 17.43 19.90
N ARG A 54 -47.36 17.59 21.23
CA ARG A 54 -48.42 17.09 22.12
C ARG A 54 -49.78 17.71 21.83
N ASP A 55 -49.83 19.03 21.64
CA ASP A 55 -51.07 19.77 21.41
C ASP A 55 -51.61 19.53 19.98
N GLY A 56 -50.74 19.19 19.02
CA GLY A 56 -51.12 18.77 17.67
C GLY A 56 -51.62 17.32 17.59
N LEU A 57 -51.10 16.41 18.43
CA LEU A 57 -51.51 15.01 18.50
C LEU A 57 -52.81 14.77 19.30
N SER A 58 -53.28 15.76 20.07
CA SER A 58 -54.44 15.65 20.98
C SER A 58 -55.75 16.20 20.41
N LYS A 59 -55.81 16.57 19.11
CA LYS A 59 -57.05 16.99 18.42
C LYS A 59 -57.36 16.03 17.26
N PRO A 60 -58.50 15.31 17.26
CA PRO A 60 -58.75 14.23 16.30
C PRO A 60 -58.96 14.64 14.84
N ASP A 61 -59.28 15.91 14.52
CA ASP A 61 -59.79 16.28 13.18
C ASP A 61 -59.20 17.59 12.61
N THR A 62 -57.87 17.77 12.61
CA THR A 62 -57.25 18.86 11.84
C THR A 62 -56.22 18.36 10.82
N PRO A 63 -56.28 18.78 9.54
CA PRO A 63 -55.26 18.46 8.55
C PRO A 63 -54.02 19.34 8.81
N GLY A 64 -53.13 18.86 9.66
CA GLY A 64 -51.92 19.58 10.09
C GLY A 64 -50.62 18.79 9.84
N GLY A 65 -50.46 18.20 8.65
CA GLY A 65 -49.24 17.45 8.30
C GLY A 65 -47.98 18.32 8.12
N SER A 66 -48.12 19.64 7.95
CA SER A 66 -47.01 20.58 7.76
C SER A 66 -46.33 20.98 9.07
N ASP A 67 -47.09 21.21 10.15
CA ASP A 67 -46.54 21.66 11.44
C ASP A 67 -45.78 20.54 12.16
N LEU A 68 -46.22 19.28 12.02
CA LEU A 68 -45.52 18.14 12.59
C LEU A 68 -44.20 17.84 11.87
N ARG A 69 -44.18 17.99 10.53
CA ARG A 69 -42.96 17.84 9.70
C ARG A 69 -41.95 18.95 9.97
N ALA A 70 -42.40 20.19 10.12
CA ALA A 70 -41.52 21.31 10.48
C ALA A 70 -40.89 21.13 11.86
N ALA A 71 -41.65 20.66 12.86
CA ALA A 71 -41.14 20.39 14.20
C ALA A 71 -40.12 19.23 14.24
N LEU A 72 -40.28 18.21 13.39
CA LEU A 72 -39.35 17.08 13.26
C LEU A 72 -38.06 17.47 12.53
N VAL A 73 -38.14 18.32 11.51
CA VAL A 73 -36.95 18.88 10.84
C VAL A 73 -36.15 19.75 11.82
N GLU A 74 -36.83 20.61 12.59
CA GLU A 74 -36.20 21.46 13.62
C GLU A 74 -35.52 20.61 14.72
N ALA A 75 -36.17 19.52 15.17
CA ALA A 75 -35.57 18.59 16.15
C ALA A 75 -34.33 17.86 15.59
N THR A 76 -34.35 17.49 14.31
CA THR A 76 -33.24 16.82 13.63
C THR A 76 -32.06 17.76 13.43
N GLU A 77 -32.32 19.01 13.05
CA GLU A 77 -31.30 20.06 12.92
C GLU A 77 -30.65 20.39 14.27
N ILE A 78 -31.41 20.47 15.37
CA ILE A 78 -30.87 20.69 16.72
C ILE A 78 -30.02 19.51 17.19
N ALA A 79 -30.39 18.27 16.84
CA ALA A 79 -29.59 17.08 17.16
C ALA A 79 -28.26 17.07 16.38
N ILE A 80 -28.29 17.44 15.09
CA ILE A 80 -27.09 17.61 14.26
C ILE A 80 -26.19 18.71 14.82
N GLN A 81 -26.76 19.87 15.18
CA GLN A 81 -26.01 21.01 15.70
C GLN A 81 -25.37 20.72 17.08
N ARG A 82 -26.00 19.88 17.92
CA ARG A 82 -25.41 19.40 19.19
C ARG A 82 -24.33 18.35 18.99
N LEU A 83 -24.45 17.50 17.98
CA LEU A 83 -23.37 16.59 17.58
C LEU A 83 -22.16 17.39 17.05
N GLU A 84 -22.39 18.44 16.26
CA GLU A 84 -21.33 19.32 15.76
C GLU A 84 -20.64 20.12 16.89
N THR A 85 -21.41 20.67 17.84
CA THR A 85 -20.85 21.46 18.96
C THR A 85 -20.20 20.61 20.05
N GLY A 86 -20.73 19.41 20.35
CA GLY A 86 -20.08 18.46 21.27
C GLY A 86 -18.75 17.93 20.75
N TRP A 87 -18.56 17.90 19.43
CA TRP A 87 -17.30 17.54 18.77
C TRP A 87 -16.28 18.68 18.69
N GLN A 88 -16.70 19.96 18.75
CA GLN A 88 -15.78 21.10 18.72
C GLN A 88 -15.12 21.44 20.07
N GLN A 89 -15.63 20.93 21.20
CA GLN A 89 -15.14 21.27 22.55
C GLN A 89 -14.31 20.18 23.25
N THR A 90 -13.65 19.27 22.51
CA THR A 90 -12.71 18.30 23.10
C THR A 90 -11.25 18.67 22.79
N PRO A 91 -10.48 19.20 23.76
CA PRO A 91 -9.05 19.36 23.61
C PRO A 91 -8.35 17.98 23.65
N ARG A 92 -7.31 17.82 22.84
CA ARG A 92 -6.45 16.63 22.87
C ARG A 92 -5.83 16.45 24.26
N GLY A 93 -6.16 15.34 24.91
CA GLY A 93 -5.49 14.87 26.12
C GLY A 93 -5.96 15.49 27.42
N ASN A 94 -7.14 15.09 27.90
CA ASN A 94 -7.41 14.77 29.31
C ASN A 94 -8.82 14.18 29.47
N GLN A 95 -8.97 13.22 30.37
CA GLN A 95 -10.25 12.59 30.72
C GLN A 95 -11.22 13.62 31.30
N VAL A 96 -12.45 13.68 30.78
CA VAL A 96 -13.55 14.41 31.41
C VAL A 96 -14.55 13.39 31.97
N THR A 97 -14.69 13.40 33.30
CA THR A 97 -15.80 12.79 34.03
C THR A 97 -17.06 13.65 33.88
N LEU A 98 -18.14 13.09 33.33
CA LEU A 98 -19.47 13.68 33.48
C LEU A 98 -20.07 13.22 34.82
N ALA A 99 -20.35 14.18 35.69
CA ALA A 99 -21.09 14.00 36.93
C ALA A 99 -22.59 13.80 36.61
N GLY A 100 -23.20 12.77 37.21
CA GLY A 100 -24.62 12.46 37.07
C GLY A 100 -24.87 10.99 36.74
N GLY A 101 -24.63 10.10 37.70
CA GLY A 101 -24.95 8.69 37.59
C GLY A 101 -26.44 8.43 37.82
N ALA A 102 -27.11 7.88 36.81
CA ALA A 102 -28.31 7.05 36.82
C ALA A 102 -29.00 7.25 35.45
N ASN A 103 -28.84 6.32 34.51
CA ASN A 103 -29.74 6.12 33.35
C ASN A 103 -29.33 4.98 32.40
N ALA A 104 -28.14 4.37 32.53
CA ALA A 104 -27.71 3.28 31.64
C ALA A 104 -28.33 1.90 31.97
N ASP A 105 -28.67 1.64 33.24
CA ASP A 105 -29.20 0.33 33.66
C ASP A 105 -30.70 0.15 33.35
N ALA A 106 -31.45 1.25 33.14
CA ALA A 106 -32.88 1.20 32.83
C ALA A 106 -33.17 0.78 31.37
N ALA A 107 -32.28 1.15 30.43
CA ALA A 107 -32.43 0.78 29.01
C ALA A 107 -32.07 -0.70 28.76
N HIS A 108 -31.13 -1.25 29.53
CA HIS A 108 -30.77 -2.68 29.46
C HIS A 108 -31.87 -3.57 30.07
N GLY A 109 -32.54 -3.12 31.14
CA GLY A 109 -33.68 -3.81 31.73
C GLY A 109 -34.91 -3.87 30.81
N LEU A 110 -35.20 -2.80 30.07
CA LEU A 110 -36.36 -2.76 29.15
C LEU A 110 -36.17 -3.64 27.90
N PHE A 111 -34.94 -3.73 27.37
CA PHE A 111 -34.62 -4.54 26.18
C PHE A 111 -34.70 -6.04 26.47
N THR A 112 -34.32 -6.46 27.68
CA THR A 112 -34.37 -7.87 28.11
C THR A 112 -35.82 -8.32 28.36
N MET A 113 -36.65 -7.42 28.92
CA MET A 113 -38.06 -7.69 29.22
C MET A 113 -38.95 -7.79 27.97
N LEU A 114 -38.63 -7.04 26.90
CA LEU A 114 -39.38 -7.08 25.63
C LEU A 114 -39.03 -8.31 24.76
N THR A 115 -37.87 -8.93 24.95
CA THR A 115 -37.45 -10.12 24.17
C THR A 115 -37.86 -11.45 24.79
N GLU A 116 -38.09 -11.51 26.11
CA GLU A 116 -38.46 -12.76 26.80
C GLU A 116 -39.96 -13.10 26.67
N ASP A 117 -40.85 -12.11 26.55
CA ASP A 117 -42.29 -12.37 26.37
C ASP A 117 -42.65 -12.85 24.95
N ALA A 118 -41.93 -12.41 23.91
CA ALA A 118 -42.16 -12.86 22.53
C ALA A 118 -41.55 -14.25 22.23
N ALA A 119 -40.54 -14.68 22.98
CA ALA A 119 -39.84 -15.95 22.78
C ALA A 119 -40.54 -17.16 23.41
N SER A 120 -41.58 -16.95 24.24
CA SER A 120 -42.30 -18.01 24.94
C SER A 120 -43.37 -18.73 24.09
N PHE A 121 -43.65 -18.26 22.86
CA PHE A 121 -44.76 -18.76 22.03
C PHE A 121 -44.38 -19.50 20.74
N PHE A 122 -43.10 -19.56 20.33
CA PHE A 122 -42.69 -20.17 19.04
C PHE A 122 -41.43 -21.04 19.19
N GLN A 123 -41.50 -22.33 18.80
CA GLN A 123 -40.32 -23.19 18.61
C GLN A 123 -39.73 -22.97 17.19
N PRO A 124 -38.64 -22.20 17.02
CA PRO A 124 -38.26 -21.67 15.70
C PRO A 124 -37.51 -22.66 14.80
N ASP A 125 -36.95 -23.73 15.37
CA ASP A 125 -35.99 -24.55 14.64
C ASP A 125 -36.63 -25.59 13.70
N HIS A 126 -37.88 -25.97 13.96
CA HIS A 126 -38.60 -26.92 13.11
C HIS A 126 -39.14 -26.27 11.81
N LEU A 127 -39.59 -25.01 11.90
CA LEU A 127 -40.07 -24.23 10.75
C LEU A 127 -38.90 -23.78 9.85
N ARG A 128 -37.75 -23.44 10.46
CA ARG A 128 -36.50 -23.10 9.76
C ARG A 128 -35.99 -24.23 8.85
N ALA A 129 -36.11 -25.48 9.30
CA ALA A 129 -35.64 -26.64 8.55
C ALA A 129 -36.52 -26.96 7.34
N GLN A 130 -37.83 -26.77 7.44
CA GLN A 130 -38.77 -27.09 6.35
C GLN A 130 -38.71 -26.07 5.21
N ILE A 131 -38.50 -24.79 5.51
CA ILE A 131 -38.42 -23.71 4.51
C ILE A 131 -37.10 -23.78 3.72
N ARG A 132 -35.98 -24.07 4.40
CA ARG A 132 -34.65 -24.20 3.76
C ARG A 132 -34.55 -25.35 2.77
N ALA A 133 -35.35 -26.40 2.94
CA ALA A 133 -35.25 -27.60 2.10
C ALA A 133 -35.95 -27.46 0.74
N LYS A 134 -36.74 -26.40 0.49
CA LYS A 134 -37.67 -26.35 -0.66
C LYS A 134 -37.80 -25.01 -1.39
N ALA A 135 -37.11 -23.95 -1.00
CA ALA A 135 -37.20 -22.65 -1.70
C ALA A 135 -36.06 -22.46 -2.72
N ASP A 136 -36.41 -22.12 -3.97
CA ASP A 136 -35.46 -21.67 -5.00
C ASP A 136 -35.10 -20.19 -4.74
N PRO A 137 -33.81 -19.81 -4.72
CA PRO A 137 -33.38 -18.44 -4.44
C PRO A 137 -34.01 -17.36 -5.32
N ALA A 138 -34.44 -17.71 -6.54
CA ALA A 138 -35.05 -16.75 -7.47
C ALA A 138 -36.45 -16.26 -7.02
N ASP A 139 -37.21 -17.09 -6.29
CA ASP A 139 -38.56 -16.73 -5.81
C ASP A 139 -38.51 -15.85 -4.54
N MET A 140 -37.36 -15.76 -3.87
CA MET A 140 -37.19 -14.98 -2.63
C MET A 140 -36.96 -13.48 -2.84
N ALA A 141 -36.91 -13.01 -4.09
CA ALA A 141 -36.68 -11.60 -4.43
C ALA A 141 -37.99 -10.79 -4.60
N GLN A 142 -39.17 -11.42 -4.50
CA GLN A 142 -40.47 -10.76 -4.63
C GLN A 142 -41.36 -11.03 -3.40
N PRO A 143 -41.66 -10.01 -2.56
CA PRO A 143 -42.44 -10.19 -1.33
C PRO A 143 -43.84 -10.78 -1.55
N ASP A 144 -44.49 -10.41 -2.65
CA ASP A 144 -45.86 -10.83 -2.98
C ASP A 144 -45.91 -12.31 -3.42
N ALA A 145 -44.90 -12.79 -4.14
CA ALA A 145 -44.80 -14.19 -4.57
C ALA A 145 -44.53 -15.15 -3.39
N LEU A 146 -43.78 -14.71 -2.39
CA LEU A 146 -43.50 -15.49 -1.17
C LEU A 146 -44.75 -15.62 -0.29
N ALA A 147 -45.57 -14.57 -0.20
CA ALA A 147 -46.85 -14.59 0.52
C ALA A 147 -47.83 -15.60 -0.13
N ASP A 148 -47.93 -15.60 -1.46
CA ASP A 148 -48.76 -16.56 -2.21
C ASP A 148 -48.24 -18.01 -2.09
N HIS A 149 -46.92 -18.21 -2.00
CA HIS A 149 -46.30 -19.52 -1.85
C HIS A 149 -46.51 -20.14 -0.45
N LEU A 150 -46.58 -19.30 0.60
CA LEU A 150 -46.78 -19.73 1.99
C LEU A 150 -48.26 -19.90 2.36
N THR A 151 -49.17 -19.22 1.66
CA THR A 151 -50.62 -19.23 1.93
C THR A 151 -51.27 -20.63 1.93
N PRO A 152 -50.91 -21.59 1.05
CA PRO A 152 -51.45 -22.95 1.09
C PRO A 152 -51.05 -23.75 2.34
N TYR A 153 -49.90 -23.44 2.94
CA TYR A 153 -49.36 -24.13 4.13
C TYR A 153 -49.93 -23.60 5.44
N LEU A 154 -50.54 -22.41 5.40
CA LEU A 154 -51.24 -21.80 6.53
C LEU A 154 -52.71 -22.22 6.60
N LYS A 155 -53.24 -22.89 5.58
CA LYS A 155 -54.60 -23.46 5.60
C LYS A 155 -54.69 -24.60 6.60
N GLY A 156 -55.32 -24.31 7.74
CA GLY A 156 -55.54 -25.25 8.85
C GLY A 156 -55.14 -24.71 10.22
N HIS A 157 -54.49 -23.53 10.27
CA HIS A 157 -54.09 -22.85 11.51
C HIS A 157 -55.01 -21.67 11.85
N ASP A 158 -54.90 -21.17 13.10
CA ASP A 158 -55.75 -20.12 13.69
C ASP A 158 -55.87 -18.87 12.78
N PRO A 159 -57.09 -18.40 12.45
CA PRO A 159 -57.30 -17.22 11.61
C PRO A 159 -56.59 -15.94 12.08
N GLN A 160 -56.41 -15.76 13.39
CA GLN A 160 -55.67 -14.60 13.92
C GLN A 160 -54.16 -14.71 13.65
N LEU A 161 -53.63 -15.93 13.65
CA LEU A 161 -52.22 -16.20 13.33
C LEU A 161 -51.94 -15.98 11.84
N VAL A 162 -52.88 -16.38 10.97
CA VAL A 162 -52.76 -16.15 9.52
C VAL A 162 -52.80 -14.65 9.19
N ALA A 163 -53.70 -13.89 9.83
CA ALA A 163 -53.76 -12.44 9.66
C ALA A 163 -52.51 -11.73 10.19
N TYR A 164 -52.01 -12.14 11.37
CA TYR A 164 -50.82 -11.56 11.97
C TYR A 164 -49.56 -11.83 11.14
N VAL A 165 -49.40 -13.04 10.58
CA VAL A 165 -48.26 -13.36 9.71
C VAL A 165 -48.37 -12.61 8.38
N GLN A 166 -49.56 -12.50 7.78
CA GLN A 166 -49.77 -11.70 6.57
C GLN A 166 -49.51 -10.20 6.78
N GLU A 167 -49.90 -9.63 7.93
CA GLU A 167 -49.64 -8.23 8.27
C GLU A 167 -48.17 -7.94 8.64
N ASN A 168 -47.42 -8.93 9.12
CA ASN A 168 -46.06 -8.75 9.63
C ASN A 168 -44.97 -9.45 8.82
N ILE A 169 -45.29 -10.01 7.65
CA ILE A 169 -44.31 -10.61 6.71
C ILE A 169 -43.19 -9.63 6.36
N THR A 170 -43.50 -8.35 6.22
CA THR A 170 -42.53 -7.28 5.95
C THR A 170 -41.58 -7.07 7.14
N SER A 171 -42.08 -7.11 8.37
CA SER A 171 -41.29 -6.98 9.60
C SER A 171 -40.39 -8.19 9.84
N ALA A 172 -40.87 -9.39 9.52
CA ALA A 172 -40.09 -10.62 9.58
C ALA A 172 -39.01 -10.66 8.48
N LEU A 173 -39.30 -10.19 7.27
CA LEU A 173 -38.33 -10.00 6.19
C LEU A 173 -37.27 -8.96 6.54
N VAL A 174 -37.64 -7.84 7.17
CA VAL A 174 -36.70 -6.82 7.66
C VAL A 174 -35.78 -7.36 8.77
N TYR A 175 -36.31 -8.15 9.70
CA TYR A 175 -35.51 -8.82 10.74
C TYR A 175 -34.57 -9.89 10.15
N TRP A 176 -35.03 -10.66 9.16
CA TRP A 176 -34.26 -11.75 8.56
C TRP A 176 -33.21 -11.27 7.55
N TRP A 177 -33.52 -10.25 6.73
CA TRP A 177 -32.54 -9.58 5.87
C TRP A 177 -31.56 -8.73 6.67
N GLY A 178 -31.97 -8.08 7.76
CA GLY A 178 -31.06 -7.36 8.65
C GLY A 178 -29.95 -8.24 9.25
N GLN A 179 -30.21 -9.53 9.49
CA GLN A 179 -29.21 -10.51 9.93
C GLN A 179 -28.25 -10.93 8.80
N THR A 180 -28.69 -10.92 7.54
CA THR A 180 -27.84 -11.25 6.37
C THR A 180 -27.05 -10.04 5.84
N LEU A 181 -27.53 -8.82 6.07
CA LEU A 181 -26.90 -7.55 5.66
C LEU A 181 -25.68 -7.12 6.48
N ASN A 182 -25.26 -7.90 7.47
CA ASN A 182 -24.06 -7.61 8.26
C ASN A 182 -22.74 -7.76 7.45
N HIS A 183 -22.82 -8.16 6.17
CA HIS A 183 -21.66 -8.56 5.37
C HIS A 183 -21.55 -7.95 3.95
N SER A 184 -22.46 -7.08 3.49
CA SER A 184 -22.26 -6.34 2.22
C SER A 184 -22.97 -4.96 2.23
N PRO A 185 -22.23 -3.85 2.06
CA PRO A 185 -22.79 -2.50 1.91
C PRO A 185 -23.59 -2.32 0.61
N GLU A 186 -23.25 -3.02 -0.48
CA GLU A 186 -23.95 -2.91 -1.77
C GLU A 186 -25.40 -3.39 -1.66
N ALA A 187 -25.65 -4.46 -0.90
CA ALA A 187 -26.99 -4.99 -0.66
C ALA A 187 -27.86 -4.04 0.20
N GLN A 188 -27.24 -3.26 1.09
CA GLN A 188 -27.93 -2.24 1.90
C GLN A 188 -28.39 -1.05 1.05
N ALA A 189 -27.55 -0.62 0.10
CA ALA A 189 -27.88 0.44 -0.85
C ALA A 189 -28.96 0.01 -1.86
N GLU A 190 -28.91 -1.24 -2.36
CA GLU A 190 -29.91 -1.80 -3.27
C GLU A 190 -31.30 -1.91 -2.60
N PHE A 191 -31.36 -2.29 -1.31
CA PHE A 191 -32.60 -2.34 -0.52
C PHE A 191 -33.24 -0.95 -0.32
N VAL A 192 -32.44 0.07 -0.01
CA VAL A 192 -32.89 1.47 0.10
C VAL A 192 -33.41 1.97 -1.24
N ARG A 193 -32.72 1.64 -2.34
CA ARG A 193 -33.12 2.02 -3.70
C ARG A 193 -34.42 1.36 -4.15
N LEU A 194 -34.59 0.06 -3.85
CA LEU A 194 -35.78 -0.71 -4.21
C LEU A 194 -37.01 -0.32 -3.38
N SER A 195 -36.82 0.00 -2.09
CA SER A 195 -37.90 0.40 -1.18
C SER A 195 -38.41 1.83 -1.43
N LEU A 196 -37.62 2.68 -2.08
CA LEU A 196 -37.97 4.08 -2.35
C LEU A 196 -38.35 4.35 -3.83
N GLY A 197 -38.32 3.34 -4.69
CA GLY A 197 -38.67 3.46 -6.12
C GLY A 197 -40.14 3.78 -6.42
N GLY A 198 -40.98 4.00 -5.41
CA GLY A 198 -42.43 4.16 -5.56
C GLY A 198 -43.01 5.58 -5.44
N LEU A 199 -42.32 6.59 -4.89
CA LEU A 199 -43.00 7.85 -4.49
C LEU A 199 -42.12 9.12 -4.61
N SER A 200 -42.56 10.08 -5.44
CA SER A 200 -42.02 11.46 -5.54
C SER A 200 -42.73 12.41 -4.56
N ALA A 201 -42.06 13.34 -3.86
CA ALA A 201 -42.01 14.74 -4.30
C ALA A 201 -40.95 15.64 -3.59
N ASP A 202 -39.94 15.08 -2.91
CA ASP A 202 -38.82 15.88 -2.37
C ASP A 202 -37.52 15.05 -2.38
N HIS A 203 -37.32 14.34 -3.49
CA HIS A 203 -36.25 13.36 -3.70
C HIS A 203 -34.86 13.99 -3.48
N ASP A 204 -34.63 15.21 -3.97
CA ASP A 204 -33.29 15.83 -3.95
C ASP A 204 -32.82 16.25 -2.54
N LYS A 205 -33.72 16.68 -1.66
CA LYS A 205 -33.35 17.08 -0.29
C LYS A 205 -33.09 15.89 0.61
N ILE A 206 -33.88 14.83 0.43
CA ILE A 206 -33.73 13.58 1.16
C ILE A 206 -32.48 12.86 0.63
N GLN A 207 -32.26 12.84 -0.68
CA GLN A 207 -31.05 12.32 -1.30
C GLN A 207 -29.80 13.08 -0.85
N ALA A 208 -29.85 14.42 -0.81
CA ALA A 208 -28.74 15.23 -0.30
C ALA A 208 -28.47 14.98 1.20
N ALA A 209 -29.50 14.79 2.02
CA ALA A 209 -29.34 14.45 3.44
C ALA A 209 -28.77 13.03 3.63
N ILE A 210 -29.19 12.07 2.81
CA ILE A 210 -28.68 10.70 2.78
C ILE A 210 -27.23 10.68 2.30
N GLU A 211 -26.87 11.43 1.27
CA GLU A 211 -25.49 11.57 0.78
C GLU A 211 -24.61 12.22 1.86
N LYS A 212 -25.11 13.23 2.57
CA LYS A 212 -24.40 13.88 3.68
C LYS A 212 -24.18 12.92 4.84
N LEU A 213 -25.21 12.16 5.24
CA LEU A 213 -25.12 11.19 6.33
C LEU A 213 -24.25 9.99 5.95
N THR A 214 -24.34 9.52 4.70
CA THR A 214 -23.49 8.46 4.15
C THR A 214 -22.04 8.93 4.08
N ALA A 215 -21.77 10.17 3.67
CA ALA A 215 -20.43 10.75 3.67
C ALA A 215 -19.87 10.92 5.08
N ILE A 216 -20.69 11.38 6.05
CA ILE A 216 -20.28 11.49 7.45
C ILE A 216 -20.01 10.11 8.05
N ALA A 217 -20.84 9.11 7.77
CA ALA A 217 -20.67 7.74 8.24
C ALA A 217 -19.44 7.05 7.60
N THR A 218 -19.20 7.29 6.31
CA THR A 218 -18.04 6.78 5.58
C THR A 218 -16.76 7.44 6.08
N ALA A 219 -16.74 8.76 6.22
CA ALA A 219 -15.60 9.50 6.78
C ALA A 219 -15.33 9.14 8.25
N ALA A 220 -16.39 8.89 9.04
CA ALA A 220 -16.25 8.40 10.41
C ALA A 220 -15.70 6.97 10.44
N PHE A 221 -16.14 6.09 9.53
CA PHE A 221 -15.62 4.73 9.40
C PHE A 221 -14.17 4.70 8.94
N GLU A 222 -13.79 5.56 7.99
CA GLU A 222 -12.41 5.75 7.53
C GLU A 222 -11.52 6.33 8.62
N ARG A 223 -11.99 7.32 9.41
CA ARG A 223 -11.27 7.87 10.58
C ARG A 223 -11.25 6.95 11.81
N MET A 224 -12.15 5.98 11.89
CA MET A 224 -12.13 4.93 12.92
C MET A 224 -11.25 3.74 12.53
N ASN A 225 -11.01 3.52 11.23
CA ASN A 225 -10.09 2.50 10.71
C ASN A 225 -8.67 3.05 10.46
N ALA A 226 -8.54 4.35 10.21
CA ALA A 226 -7.30 5.09 10.46
C ALA A 226 -7.19 5.22 11.98
N GLY A 227 -6.50 4.28 12.62
CA GLY A 227 -6.18 4.41 14.04
C GLY A 227 -5.55 5.78 14.34
N PRO A 228 -5.44 6.19 15.62
CA PRO A 228 -4.62 7.36 15.97
C PRO A 228 -3.27 7.24 15.24
N PRO A 229 -2.66 8.33 14.74
CA PRO A 229 -1.37 8.25 14.06
C PRO A 229 -0.45 7.48 15.00
N THR A 230 -0.19 6.24 14.63
CA THR A 230 0.73 5.41 15.35
C THR A 230 2.05 6.12 15.14
N ALA A 231 2.80 6.35 16.24
CA ALA A 231 4.19 6.74 16.11
C ALA A 231 4.81 5.88 14.99
N PRO A 232 5.52 6.47 14.01
CA PRO A 232 5.94 5.74 12.81
C PRO A 232 6.51 4.40 13.26
N ALA A 233 5.88 3.31 12.80
CA ALA A 233 6.23 1.98 13.28
C ALA A 233 7.73 1.80 13.04
N VAL A 234 8.46 1.55 14.12
CA VAL A 234 9.91 1.33 14.04
C VAL A 234 10.12 0.18 13.05
N PRO A 235 10.86 0.39 11.94
CA PRO A 235 11.03 -0.66 10.95
C PRO A 235 11.75 -1.86 11.59
N LEU A 236 11.21 -3.05 11.39
CA LEU A 236 11.76 -4.31 11.90
C LEU A 236 11.75 -5.37 10.80
N GLN A 237 12.58 -5.15 9.77
CA GLN A 237 12.75 -6.10 8.67
C GLN A 237 13.77 -7.16 9.10
N ARG A 238 13.29 -8.35 9.46
CA ARG A 238 14.13 -9.45 9.94
C ARG A 238 14.45 -10.43 8.81
N PRO A 239 15.70 -10.91 8.70
CA PRO A 239 16.02 -12.05 7.87
C PRO A 239 15.40 -13.34 8.45
N PRO A 240 15.16 -14.38 7.63
CA PRO A 240 14.60 -15.64 8.09
C PRO A 240 15.57 -16.38 9.02
N LEU A 241 15.03 -16.98 10.09
CA LEU A 241 15.81 -17.74 11.07
C LEU A 241 16.12 -19.16 10.55
N PRO A 242 17.33 -19.69 10.80
CA PRO A 242 17.64 -21.08 10.48
C PRO A 242 16.91 -22.05 11.41
N HIS A 243 16.42 -23.18 10.89
CA HIS A 243 15.76 -24.23 11.68
C HIS A 243 16.69 -24.88 12.72
N HIS A 244 17.95 -25.11 12.34
CA HIS A 244 18.97 -25.66 13.22
C HIS A 244 20.21 -24.75 13.20
N PHE A 245 20.74 -24.45 14.38
CA PHE A 245 21.89 -23.57 14.56
C PHE A 245 22.71 -24.01 15.78
N THR A 246 24.03 -24.17 15.62
CA THR A 246 24.94 -24.59 16.70
C THR A 246 26.38 -24.12 16.44
N GLY A 247 27.26 -24.22 17.43
CA GLY A 247 28.71 -24.06 17.27
C GLY A 247 29.22 -22.64 16.97
N ARG A 248 28.46 -21.59 17.36
CA ARG A 248 28.77 -20.18 17.05
C ARG A 248 28.70 -19.22 18.25
N ALA A 249 28.86 -19.74 19.47
CA ALA A 249 28.75 -18.94 20.69
C ALA A 249 29.79 -17.81 20.74
N ASP A 250 31.04 -18.10 20.34
CA ASP A 250 32.13 -17.11 20.33
C ASP A 250 31.90 -16.00 19.31
N GLU A 251 31.34 -16.31 18.15
CA GLU A 251 31.00 -15.32 17.13
C GLU A 251 29.79 -14.47 17.52
N LEU A 252 28.78 -15.06 18.18
CA LEU A 252 27.65 -14.32 18.75
C LEU A 252 28.09 -13.35 19.85
N ALA A 253 28.97 -13.79 20.75
CA ALA A 253 29.53 -12.94 21.80
C ALA A 253 30.33 -11.76 21.21
N TRP A 254 31.11 -12.02 20.16
CA TRP A 254 31.83 -10.98 19.44
C TRP A 254 30.89 -9.99 18.75
N LEU A 255 29.86 -10.44 18.02
CA LEU A 255 28.87 -9.55 17.39
C LEU A 255 28.18 -8.66 18.41
N THR A 256 27.84 -9.22 19.58
CA THR A 256 27.24 -8.46 20.69
C THR A 256 28.15 -7.34 21.19
N ALA A 257 29.47 -7.55 21.16
CA ALA A 257 30.45 -6.55 21.58
C ALA A 257 30.76 -5.52 20.48
N THR A 258 30.79 -5.90 19.20
CA THR A 258 31.27 -5.06 18.10
C THR A 258 30.17 -4.24 17.41
N VAL A 259 28.96 -4.79 17.29
CA VAL A 259 27.85 -4.14 16.59
C VAL A 259 27.31 -2.99 17.45
N GLN A 260 27.59 -1.77 17.03
CA GLN A 260 27.27 -0.53 17.73
C GLN A 260 26.85 0.57 16.74
N PRO A 261 26.09 1.59 17.17
CA PRO A 261 25.80 2.76 16.34
C PRO A 261 27.08 3.41 15.77
N GLY A 262 27.02 3.79 14.49
CA GLY A 262 28.11 4.43 13.76
C GLY A 262 29.25 3.49 13.32
N ARG A 263 29.22 2.21 13.70
CA ARG A 263 30.24 1.22 13.31
C ARG A 263 29.78 0.34 12.16
N VAL A 264 30.74 -0.06 11.33
CA VAL A 264 30.56 -1.11 10.32
C VAL A 264 31.24 -2.37 10.83
N THR A 265 30.47 -3.43 11.01
CA THR A 265 30.95 -4.75 11.44
C THR A 265 30.79 -5.72 10.28
N THR A 266 31.83 -6.48 9.96
CA THR A 266 31.84 -7.33 8.75
C THR A 266 32.09 -8.80 9.10
N LEU A 267 31.19 -9.68 8.66
CA LEU A 267 31.33 -11.14 8.69
C LEU A 267 31.78 -11.62 7.32
N ILE A 268 32.94 -12.27 7.28
CA ILE A 268 33.60 -12.69 6.04
C ILE A 268 33.67 -14.22 6.00
N GLY A 269 33.47 -14.80 4.83
CA GLY A 269 33.70 -16.23 4.64
C GLY A 269 33.10 -16.76 3.34
N PRO A 270 33.51 -17.96 2.89
CA PRO A 270 32.98 -18.57 1.69
C PRO A 270 31.45 -18.82 1.78
N GLY A 271 30.84 -19.09 0.63
CA GLY A 271 29.42 -19.45 0.56
C GLY A 271 29.13 -20.73 1.36
N GLY A 272 27.97 -20.78 2.04
CA GLY A 272 27.57 -21.95 2.83
C GLY A 272 28.13 -22.04 4.27
N MET A 273 28.98 -21.08 4.70
CA MET A 273 29.55 -21.02 6.06
C MET A 273 28.58 -20.59 7.18
N GLY A 274 27.35 -20.20 6.82
CA GLY A 274 26.34 -19.76 7.79
C GLY A 274 26.43 -18.29 8.21
N LYS A 275 27.03 -17.40 7.39
CA LYS A 275 27.11 -15.96 7.69
C LYS A 275 25.73 -15.32 7.89
N SER A 276 24.85 -15.46 6.91
CA SER A 276 23.50 -14.89 6.95
C SER A 276 22.65 -15.52 8.07
N ALA A 277 22.86 -16.82 8.34
CA ALA A 277 22.22 -17.52 9.47
C ALA A 277 22.70 -17.02 10.84
N LEU A 278 24.00 -16.78 11.01
CA LEU A 278 24.59 -16.17 12.21
C LEU A 278 24.07 -14.75 12.41
N ALA A 279 24.02 -13.94 11.34
CA ALA A 279 23.46 -12.59 11.39
C ALA A 279 21.98 -12.63 11.77
N ALA A 280 21.17 -13.51 11.15
CA ALA A 280 19.76 -13.66 11.48
C ALA A 280 19.53 -14.07 12.93
N HIS A 281 20.31 -15.02 13.45
CA HIS A 281 20.19 -15.42 14.84
C HIS A 281 20.58 -14.30 15.80
N PHE A 282 21.67 -13.57 15.51
CA PHE A 282 22.06 -12.39 16.27
C PHE A 282 20.97 -11.31 16.25
N MET A 283 20.32 -11.08 15.10
CA MET A 283 19.20 -10.13 14.99
C MET A 283 18.01 -10.57 15.84
N GLY A 284 17.69 -11.87 15.88
CA GLY A 284 16.63 -12.40 16.74
C GLY A 284 16.91 -12.23 18.24
N GLN A 285 18.18 -12.26 18.65
CA GLN A 285 18.59 -11.97 20.03
C GLN A 285 18.53 -10.47 20.35
N LEU A 286 18.96 -9.64 19.41
CA LEU A 286 19.00 -8.18 19.58
C LEU A 286 17.59 -7.56 19.52
N PHE A 287 16.71 -8.09 18.67
CA PHE A 287 15.32 -7.68 18.52
C PHE A 287 14.38 -8.87 18.78
N PRO A 288 14.08 -9.21 20.04
CA PRO A 288 13.17 -10.29 20.38
C PRO A 288 11.75 -10.10 19.78
N GLU A 289 11.04 -11.20 19.51
CA GLU A 289 9.63 -11.11 19.07
C GLU A 289 8.73 -10.51 20.17
N GLY A 290 7.76 -9.69 19.75
CA GLY A 290 6.83 -9.02 20.66
C GLY A 290 7.40 -7.84 21.45
N MET A 291 8.69 -7.53 21.33
CA MET A 291 9.33 -6.37 21.95
C MET A 291 9.81 -5.38 20.88
N ALA A 292 8.99 -4.36 20.60
CA ALA A 292 9.45 -3.22 19.80
C ALA A 292 10.47 -2.39 20.61
N PRO A 293 11.62 -2.00 20.03
CA PRO A 293 12.56 -1.14 20.73
C PRO A 293 11.87 0.19 21.08
N SER A 294 11.94 0.58 22.36
CA SER A 294 11.41 1.88 22.80
C SER A 294 12.41 2.98 22.45
N PRO A 295 11.97 4.13 21.89
CA PRO A 295 12.83 5.30 21.68
C PRO A 295 13.48 5.83 22.97
N THR A 296 12.87 5.53 24.12
CA THR A 296 13.32 5.96 25.45
C THR A 296 14.03 4.84 26.25
N GLY A 297 14.12 3.63 25.69
CA GLY A 297 14.77 2.49 26.34
C GLY A 297 16.29 2.44 26.09
N PRO A 298 17.04 1.62 26.84
CA PRO A 298 18.50 1.47 26.70
C PRO A 298 18.93 0.66 25.45
N HIS A 299 18.05 0.50 24.46
CA HIS A 299 18.35 -0.29 23.27
C HIS A 299 19.40 0.41 22.40
N PRO A 300 20.45 -0.28 21.90
CA PRO A 300 21.50 0.36 21.10
C PRO A 300 20.98 0.93 19.78
N PHE A 301 19.93 0.33 19.22
CA PHE A 301 19.29 0.76 17.97
C PHE A 301 17.80 1.06 18.18
N PRO A 302 17.43 2.20 18.79
CA PRO A 302 16.03 2.54 19.07
C PRO A 302 15.21 2.76 17.80
N ASP A 303 15.85 3.11 16.68
CA ASP A 303 15.19 3.45 15.42
C ASP A 303 14.90 2.23 14.53
N GLY A 304 15.31 1.02 14.93
CA GLY A 304 14.90 -0.24 14.29
C GLY A 304 16.00 -0.98 13.54
N LEU A 305 15.55 -1.88 12.65
CA LEU A 305 16.34 -2.78 11.81
C LEU A 305 15.81 -2.77 10.38
N LEU A 306 16.71 -2.53 9.43
CA LEU A 306 16.46 -2.76 8.00
C LEU A 306 17.37 -3.86 7.48
N PHE A 307 16.78 -4.75 6.68
CA PHE A 307 17.47 -5.86 6.03
C PHE A 307 17.41 -5.68 4.52
N HIS A 308 18.58 -5.67 3.88
CA HIS A 308 18.69 -5.63 2.44
C HIS A 308 19.63 -6.74 1.96
N THR A 309 19.25 -7.42 0.87
CA THR A 309 20.03 -8.51 0.29
C THR A 309 20.38 -8.18 -1.16
N PHE A 310 21.68 -8.04 -1.42
CA PHE A 310 22.20 -7.73 -2.75
C PHE A 310 22.18 -8.92 -3.71
N TYR A 311 21.81 -10.12 -3.23
CA TYR A 311 21.61 -11.28 -4.10
C TYR A 311 20.41 -11.13 -5.04
N ASN A 312 19.40 -10.32 -4.66
CA ASN A 312 18.21 -10.07 -5.48
C ASN A 312 18.26 -8.72 -6.18
N GLU A 313 18.71 -7.71 -5.47
CA GLU A 313 18.70 -6.31 -5.91
C GLU A 313 20.14 -5.77 -5.76
N PRO A 314 21.05 -6.08 -6.70
CA PRO A 314 22.47 -5.75 -6.55
C PRO A 314 22.76 -4.24 -6.66
N ASP A 315 21.87 -3.48 -7.28
CA ASP A 315 22.02 -2.04 -7.52
C ASP A 315 21.93 -1.24 -6.20
N PRO A 316 22.97 -0.45 -5.83
CA PRO A 316 22.93 0.46 -4.69
C PRO A 316 21.71 1.38 -4.64
N ASP A 317 21.22 1.85 -5.79
CA ASP A 317 20.09 2.76 -5.85
C ASP A 317 18.79 2.09 -5.38
N MET A 318 18.64 0.78 -5.57
CA MET A 318 17.52 0.01 -5.02
C MET A 318 17.58 -0.09 -3.50
N ALA A 319 18.79 -0.31 -2.94
CA ALA A 319 19.00 -0.29 -1.51
C ALA A 319 18.63 1.09 -0.92
N PHE A 320 19.01 2.18 -1.58
CA PHE A 320 18.62 3.53 -1.17
C PHE A 320 17.11 3.77 -1.24
N GLU A 321 16.46 3.32 -2.31
CA GLU A 321 15.02 3.43 -2.44
C GLU A 321 14.31 2.65 -1.32
N GLN A 322 14.74 1.43 -1.01
CA GLN A 322 14.19 0.63 0.08
C GLN A 322 14.37 1.35 1.43
N ILE A 323 15.56 1.87 1.71
CA ILE A 323 15.86 2.61 2.95
C ILE A 323 14.94 3.83 3.08
N ALA A 324 14.87 4.67 2.04
CA ALA A 324 14.06 5.88 2.04
C ALA A 324 12.57 5.54 2.28
N ARG A 325 12.02 4.61 1.49
CA ARG A 325 10.61 4.23 1.59
C ARG A 325 10.26 3.57 2.92
N SER A 326 11.14 2.71 3.46
CA SER A 326 10.92 2.05 4.76
C SER A 326 10.85 3.05 5.92
N LEU A 327 11.40 4.25 5.73
CA LEU A 327 11.40 5.34 6.69
C LEU A 327 10.43 6.48 6.32
N GLY A 328 9.60 6.28 5.30
CA GLY A 328 8.57 7.25 4.88
C GLY A 328 9.05 8.40 4.00
N GLU A 329 10.27 8.32 3.47
CA GLU A 329 10.86 9.35 2.59
C GLU A 329 10.57 9.05 1.11
N ASP A 330 10.26 10.08 0.33
CA ASP A 330 10.18 9.98 -1.13
C ASP A 330 11.59 9.80 -1.70
N PRO A 331 11.86 8.70 -2.45
CA PRO A 331 13.17 8.45 -3.05
C PRO A 331 13.55 9.48 -4.13
N ARG A 332 12.62 10.31 -4.60
CA ARG A 332 12.89 11.28 -5.68
C ARG A 332 13.43 12.61 -5.15
N PRO A 333 14.18 13.36 -5.99
CA PRO A 333 14.70 12.96 -7.30
C PRO A 333 15.91 12.01 -7.19
N SER A 334 16.57 11.96 -6.03
CA SER A 334 17.78 11.16 -5.81
C SER A 334 17.57 10.18 -4.65
N PRO A 335 17.50 8.85 -4.94
CA PRO A 335 17.33 7.82 -3.92
C PRO A 335 18.42 7.89 -2.85
N GLU A 336 19.67 8.08 -3.26
CA GLU A 336 20.80 8.26 -2.33
C GLU A 336 20.60 9.46 -1.39
N SER A 337 20.15 10.60 -1.93
CA SER A 337 19.90 11.80 -1.11
C SER A 337 18.73 11.59 -0.15
N ALA A 338 17.69 10.86 -0.59
CA ALA A 338 16.55 10.49 0.24
C ALA A 338 16.96 9.53 1.36
N ALA A 339 17.71 8.47 1.06
CA ALA A 339 18.25 7.56 2.06
C ALA A 339 19.16 8.29 3.07
N ARG A 340 19.98 9.23 2.60
CA ARG A 340 20.82 10.07 3.46
C ARG A 340 20.00 10.93 4.43
N ARG A 341 18.89 11.53 3.96
CA ARG A 341 17.96 12.27 4.83
C ARG A 341 17.26 11.33 5.81
N ALA A 342 16.76 10.20 5.29
CA ALA A 342 16.04 9.19 6.08
C ALA A 342 16.88 8.67 7.26
N LEU A 343 18.17 8.43 7.03
CA LEU A 343 19.10 7.92 8.04
C LEU A 343 19.75 9.03 8.90
N ALA A 344 19.56 10.31 8.55
CA ALA A 344 20.15 11.42 9.29
C ALA A 344 19.63 11.41 10.73
N ASN A 345 20.54 11.56 11.70
CA ASN A 345 20.25 11.59 13.14
C ASN A 345 19.56 10.33 13.72
N ARG A 346 19.52 9.22 12.98
CA ARG A 346 19.00 7.94 13.48
C ARG A 346 20.11 7.01 13.98
N LYS A 347 19.75 6.13 14.90
CA LYS A 347 20.50 4.98 15.39
C LYS A 347 19.73 3.71 15.01
N LEU A 348 19.75 3.40 13.73
CA LEU A 348 19.16 2.20 13.14
C LEU A 348 20.26 1.17 12.84
N LEU A 349 19.93 -0.13 12.80
CA LEU A 349 20.84 -1.16 12.34
C LEU A 349 20.51 -1.53 10.88
N LEU A 350 21.50 -1.42 10.00
CA LEU A 350 21.45 -1.86 8.61
C LEU A 350 22.13 -3.21 8.49
N LEU A 351 21.38 -4.27 8.15
CA LEU A 351 21.94 -5.56 7.78
C LEU A 351 22.01 -5.66 6.26
N LEU A 352 23.24 -5.69 5.73
CA LEU A 352 23.56 -5.77 4.31
C LEU A 352 24.11 -7.16 3.99
N ASP A 353 23.28 -7.99 3.33
CA ASP A 353 23.65 -9.37 2.99
C ASP A 353 24.10 -9.54 1.54
N GLY A 354 25.20 -10.29 1.37
CA GLY A 354 25.74 -10.62 0.06
C GLY A 354 26.40 -9.44 -0.65
N THR A 355 27.08 -8.54 0.08
CA THR A 355 27.64 -7.31 -0.49
C THR A 355 28.64 -7.55 -1.62
N GLU A 356 29.16 -8.78 -1.78
CA GLU A 356 29.98 -9.15 -2.94
C GLU A 356 29.25 -8.99 -4.30
N ALA A 357 27.91 -8.93 -4.28
CA ALA A 357 27.08 -8.70 -5.46
C ALA A 357 26.81 -7.20 -5.71
N CYS A 358 27.15 -6.33 -4.77
CA CYS A 358 26.97 -4.89 -4.89
C CYS A 358 28.16 -4.27 -5.64
N PRO A 359 27.95 -3.59 -6.78
CA PRO A 359 29.03 -3.02 -7.58
C PRO A 359 29.73 -1.82 -6.92
N ASP A 360 29.04 -1.06 -6.05
CA ASP A 360 29.60 0.10 -5.34
C ASP A 360 29.05 0.16 -3.90
N LEU A 361 29.58 -0.73 -3.05
CA LEU A 361 29.22 -0.79 -1.63
C LEU A 361 29.61 0.49 -0.88
N ASP A 362 30.71 1.13 -1.24
CA ASP A 362 31.19 2.35 -0.57
C ASP A 362 30.17 3.47 -0.67
N ARG A 363 29.45 3.57 -1.80
CA ARG A 363 28.33 4.50 -1.97
C ARG A 363 27.24 4.25 -0.94
N VAL A 364 26.88 2.99 -0.68
CA VAL A 364 25.88 2.62 0.33
C VAL A 364 26.38 2.94 1.74
N LEU A 365 27.64 2.66 2.04
CA LEU A 365 28.20 2.92 3.37
C LEU A 365 28.31 4.42 3.66
N ARG A 366 28.52 5.29 2.66
CA ARG A 366 28.64 6.75 2.84
C ARG A 366 27.36 7.41 3.39
N VAL A 367 26.17 6.86 3.15
CA VAL A 367 24.91 7.49 3.59
C VAL A 367 24.47 7.09 5.00
N ARG A 368 25.14 6.12 5.64
CA ARG A 368 24.70 5.48 6.89
C ARG A 368 24.51 6.43 8.08
N GLY A 369 25.23 7.56 8.11
CA GLY A 369 25.22 8.47 9.25
C GLY A 369 25.68 7.80 10.55
N ASN A 370 24.87 7.90 11.61
CA ASN A 370 25.13 7.29 12.92
C ASN A 370 24.54 5.86 13.05
N CYS A 371 23.99 5.30 11.98
CA CYS A 371 23.47 3.94 11.97
C CYS A 371 24.61 2.91 12.09
N GLY A 372 24.33 1.80 12.78
CA GLY A 372 25.22 0.65 12.76
C GLY A 372 25.01 -0.13 11.46
N VAL A 373 26.06 -0.76 10.94
CA VAL A 373 25.99 -1.61 9.75
C VAL A 373 26.60 -2.97 10.06
N LEU A 374 25.86 -4.03 9.76
CA LEU A 374 26.36 -5.40 9.76
C LEU A 374 26.40 -5.90 8.32
N ILE A 375 27.59 -6.29 7.85
CA ILE A 375 27.83 -6.79 6.50
C ILE A 375 28.07 -8.29 6.55
N THR A 376 27.44 -9.05 5.66
CA THR A 376 27.80 -10.45 5.39
C THR A 376 28.31 -10.58 3.96
N THR A 377 29.58 -10.98 3.80
CA THR A 377 30.27 -10.96 2.50
C THR A 377 31.19 -12.16 2.29
N ARG A 378 31.47 -12.47 1.02
CA ARG A 378 32.57 -13.38 0.63
C ARG A 378 33.88 -12.66 0.34
N GLN A 379 33.87 -11.34 0.18
CA GLN A 379 35.02 -10.54 -0.22
C GLN A 379 35.65 -9.84 0.98
N LEU A 380 36.97 -9.94 1.11
CA LEU A 380 37.72 -9.24 2.16
C LEU A 380 37.75 -7.72 1.93
N SER A 381 37.66 -7.26 0.68
CA SER A 381 37.63 -5.83 0.32
C SER A 381 36.42 -5.08 0.87
N ASP A 382 35.31 -5.78 1.14
CA ASP A 382 34.07 -5.20 1.67
C ASP A 382 34.15 -4.91 3.17
N ALA A 383 35.32 -5.15 3.79
CA ALA A 383 35.60 -4.90 5.19
C ALA A 383 36.34 -3.56 5.38
N PRO A 384 35.63 -2.43 5.60
CA PRO A 384 36.27 -1.13 5.71
C PRO A 384 37.13 -0.98 6.97
N ASP A 385 36.84 -1.77 8.02
CA ASP A 385 37.58 -1.78 9.27
C ASP A 385 38.00 -3.20 9.67
N PRO A 386 39.28 -3.55 9.54
CA PRO A 386 39.80 -4.86 9.94
C PRO A 386 39.58 -5.17 11.44
N ALA A 387 39.52 -4.17 12.32
CA ALA A 387 39.34 -4.39 13.76
C ALA A 387 37.92 -4.86 14.11
N HIS A 388 36.94 -4.55 13.26
CA HIS A 388 35.54 -4.95 13.42
C HIS A 388 35.11 -6.00 12.38
N SER A 389 36.09 -6.74 11.85
CA SER A 389 35.86 -7.77 10.85
C SER A 389 36.25 -9.15 11.38
N ARG A 390 35.43 -10.17 11.10
CA ARG A 390 35.71 -11.55 11.51
C ARG A 390 35.48 -12.51 10.36
N THR A 391 36.51 -13.31 10.08
CA THR A 391 36.40 -14.43 9.13
C THR A 391 35.86 -15.65 9.86
N LEU A 392 34.78 -16.23 9.35
CA LEU A 392 34.21 -17.46 9.93
C LEU A 392 35.08 -18.66 9.58
N SER A 393 35.35 -19.49 10.59
CA SER A 393 35.90 -20.84 10.42
C SER A 393 34.77 -21.87 10.20
N PRO A 394 35.08 -23.07 9.69
CA PRO A 394 34.12 -24.18 9.67
C PRO A 394 33.59 -24.49 11.08
N LEU A 395 32.45 -25.18 11.16
CA LEU A 395 31.90 -25.56 12.47
C LEU A 395 32.87 -26.46 13.25
N PRO A 396 32.87 -26.38 14.59
CA PRO A 396 33.55 -27.38 15.41
C PRO A 396 33.03 -28.79 15.09
N GLY A 397 33.90 -29.80 15.16
CA GLY A 397 33.54 -31.19 14.80
C GLY A 397 32.29 -31.74 15.51
N PRO A 398 32.17 -31.60 16.85
CA PRO A 398 30.98 -32.04 17.58
C PRO A 398 29.70 -31.34 17.11
N ASP A 399 29.76 -30.03 16.90
CA ASP A 399 28.64 -29.23 16.41
C ASP A 399 28.24 -29.59 14.96
N ALA A 400 29.22 -29.87 14.12
CA ALA A 400 28.98 -30.31 12.74
C ALA A 400 28.28 -31.69 12.70
N THR A 401 28.69 -32.60 13.59
CA THR A 401 28.09 -33.94 13.76
C THR A 401 26.65 -33.80 14.25
N ALA A 402 26.43 -33.03 15.32
CA ALA A 402 25.11 -32.77 15.89
C ALA A 402 24.17 -32.10 14.87
N LEU A 403 24.69 -31.23 14.00
CA LEU A 403 23.89 -30.60 12.95
C LEU A 403 23.42 -31.62 11.91
N VAL A 404 24.27 -32.56 11.48
CA VAL A 404 23.87 -33.64 10.55
C VAL A 404 22.84 -34.55 11.21
N GLU A 405 23.07 -34.95 12.46
CA GLU A 405 22.12 -35.76 13.23
C GLU A 405 20.74 -35.09 13.30
N ALA A 406 20.68 -33.78 13.61
CA ALA A 406 19.44 -33.03 13.66
C ALA A 406 18.65 -33.08 12.34
N TRP A 407 19.34 -33.00 11.19
CA TRP A 407 18.69 -33.12 9.88
C TRP A 407 18.26 -34.54 9.52
N ILE A 408 18.89 -35.54 10.13
CA ILE A 408 18.58 -36.97 9.93
C ILE A 408 17.42 -37.44 10.82
N GLN A 409 17.14 -36.79 11.95
CA GLN A 409 16.08 -37.18 12.88
C GLN A 409 14.70 -37.38 12.21
N GLY A 410 13.97 -38.43 12.62
CA GLY A 410 12.65 -38.80 12.09
C GLY A 410 12.67 -39.60 10.78
N ARG A 411 13.73 -40.39 10.52
CA ARG A 411 13.71 -41.40 9.44
C ARG A 411 12.70 -42.50 9.76
N ALA A 412 12.03 -43.03 8.74
CA ALA A 412 11.11 -44.18 8.89
C ALA A 412 11.81 -45.46 9.41
N VAL A 413 13.14 -45.45 9.52
CA VAL A 413 14.01 -46.55 9.94
C VAL A 413 14.74 -46.20 11.25
N GLU A 414 14.03 -45.66 12.24
CA GLU A 414 14.58 -45.39 13.59
C GLU A 414 15.13 -46.67 14.26
N SER A 415 14.71 -47.87 13.82
CA SER A 415 15.20 -49.14 14.36
C SER A 415 16.58 -49.60 13.85
N GLU A 416 17.10 -49.07 12.74
CA GLU A 416 18.42 -49.48 12.19
C GLU A 416 19.57 -48.53 12.56
N VAL A 417 19.32 -47.23 12.73
CA VAL A 417 20.39 -46.26 13.08
C VAL A 417 20.84 -46.41 14.54
N GLU A 418 19.95 -46.78 15.46
CA GLU A 418 20.31 -47.12 16.85
C GLU A 418 21.00 -48.49 16.97
N SER A 419 20.90 -49.34 15.94
CA SER A 419 21.50 -50.68 15.90
C SER A 419 22.73 -50.81 15.00
N GLU A 420 23.13 -49.73 14.32
CA GLU A 420 24.34 -49.66 13.50
C GLU A 420 25.56 -49.31 14.40
N PRO A 421 26.53 -50.22 14.60
CA PRO A 421 27.63 -50.01 15.55
C PRO A 421 28.55 -48.81 15.24
N ASP A 422 28.46 -48.25 14.03
CA ASP A 422 29.39 -47.24 13.49
C ASP A 422 28.71 -45.98 12.91
N ALA A 423 27.38 -45.80 13.07
CA ALA A 423 26.66 -44.66 12.48
C ALA A 423 27.20 -43.30 12.93
N ALA A 424 27.49 -43.14 14.22
CA ALA A 424 28.05 -41.89 14.77
C ALA A 424 29.45 -41.60 14.19
N THR A 425 30.27 -42.63 13.98
CA THR A 425 31.59 -42.51 13.35
C THR A 425 31.45 -42.10 11.89
N ALA A 426 30.52 -42.71 11.15
CA ALA A 426 30.25 -42.38 9.77
C ALA A 426 29.74 -40.93 9.61
N ILE A 427 28.84 -40.46 10.49
CA ILE A 427 28.35 -39.07 10.49
C ILE A 427 29.49 -38.09 10.76
N ALA A 428 30.36 -38.37 11.74
CA ALA A 428 31.52 -37.53 12.01
C ALA A 428 32.45 -37.45 10.80
N GLN A 429 32.72 -38.58 10.14
CA GLN A 429 33.53 -38.61 8.91
C GLN A 429 32.86 -37.86 7.75
N ILE A 430 31.55 -38.02 7.53
CA ILE A 430 30.79 -37.23 6.55
C ILE A 430 30.98 -35.73 6.83
N ALA A 431 30.86 -35.32 8.09
CA ALA A 431 31.01 -33.92 8.48
C ALA A 431 32.40 -33.37 8.16
N GLU A 432 33.46 -34.17 8.36
CA GLU A 432 34.82 -33.83 7.92
C GLU A 432 34.92 -33.69 6.40
N TRP A 433 34.43 -34.69 5.66
CA TRP A 433 34.51 -34.76 4.20
C TRP A 433 33.86 -33.57 3.51
N VAL A 434 32.72 -33.10 4.02
CA VAL A 434 32.02 -31.95 3.44
C VAL A 434 32.57 -30.60 3.94
N GLY A 435 33.68 -30.62 4.67
CA GLY A 435 34.40 -29.44 5.15
C GLY A 435 33.74 -28.74 6.33
N ARG A 436 32.86 -29.44 7.08
CA ARG A 436 32.06 -28.91 8.21
C ARG A 436 31.30 -27.62 7.87
N LEU A 437 30.86 -27.51 6.61
CA LEU A 437 30.10 -26.37 6.10
C LEU A 437 28.61 -26.55 6.42
N PRO A 438 27.96 -25.64 7.16
CA PRO A 438 26.53 -25.77 7.53
C PRO A 438 25.60 -26.13 6.36
N LEU A 439 25.78 -25.50 5.20
CA LEU A 439 24.97 -25.81 4.02
C LEU A 439 25.22 -27.23 3.48
N ALA A 440 26.47 -27.68 3.43
CA ALA A 440 26.80 -29.01 2.94
C ALA A 440 26.28 -30.10 3.88
N LEU A 441 26.41 -29.88 5.19
CA LEU A 441 25.84 -30.75 6.23
C LEU A 441 24.32 -30.85 6.11
N ARG A 442 23.63 -29.72 5.86
CA ARG A 442 22.17 -29.70 5.61
C ARG A 442 21.80 -30.51 4.38
N LEU A 443 22.50 -30.32 3.25
CA LEU A 443 22.21 -31.04 2.00
C LEU A 443 22.40 -32.56 2.17
N ALA A 444 23.47 -32.98 2.84
CA ALA A 444 23.72 -34.38 3.14
C ALA A 444 22.62 -34.96 4.05
N GLY A 445 22.29 -34.27 5.14
CA GLY A 445 21.25 -34.67 6.08
C GLY A 445 19.88 -34.85 5.42
N HIS A 446 19.45 -33.86 4.64
CA HIS A 446 18.20 -33.93 3.88
C HIS A 446 18.18 -35.09 2.88
N TYR A 447 19.24 -35.26 2.09
CA TYR A 447 19.33 -36.36 1.12
C TYR A 447 19.16 -37.72 1.81
N MET A 448 19.96 -37.98 2.83
CA MET A 448 19.92 -39.26 3.52
C MET A 448 18.59 -39.50 4.23
N LYS A 449 17.95 -38.44 4.76
CA LYS A 449 16.60 -38.54 5.34
C LYS A 449 15.54 -38.87 4.30
N SER A 450 15.54 -38.20 3.15
CA SER A 450 14.53 -38.40 2.11
C SER A 450 14.60 -39.78 1.45
N TYR A 451 15.81 -40.33 1.28
CA TYR A 451 16.02 -41.62 0.62
C TYR A 451 16.22 -42.78 1.59
N GLY A 452 16.27 -42.50 2.90
CA GLY A 452 16.55 -43.52 3.92
C GLY A 452 17.95 -44.14 3.81
N GLU A 453 18.90 -43.49 3.14
CA GLU A 453 20.26 -44.01 2.94
C GLU A 453 21.05 -43.97 4.25
N SER A 454 21.66 -45.09 4.66
CA SER A 454 22.45 -45.16 5.89
C SER A 454 23.64 -44.18 5.85
N PRO A 455 24.09 -43.64 7.01
CA PRO A 455 25.32 -42.84 7.04
C PRO A 455 26.54 -43.59 6.46
N ALA A 456 26.62 -44.91 6.65
CA ALA A 456 27.72 -45.72 6.10
C ALA A 456 27.71 -45.74 4.56
N ASP A 457 26.54 -45.94 3.95
CA ASP A 457 26.40 -45.95 2.48
C ASP A 457 26.68 -44.58 1.87
N TYR A 458 26.16 -43.51 2.51
CA TYR A 458 26.42 -42.14 2.06
C TYR A 458 27.92 -41.80 2.12
N LEU A 459 28.59 -42.23 3.18
CA LEU A 459 30.03 -42.08 3.33
C LEU A 459 30.80 -42.89 2.27
N ALA A 460 30.38 -44.12 1.97
CA ALA A 460 30.98 -44.93 0.91
C ALA A 460 30.88 -44.23 -0.46
N TRP A 461 29.73 -43.62 -0.76
CA TRP A 461 29.56 -42.78 -1.95
C TRP A 461 30.53 -41.59 -1.96
N LEU A 462 30.61 -40.81 -0.88
CA LEU A 462 31.53 -39.66 -0.78
C LEU A 462 32.99 -40.07 -1.06
N ASN A 463 33.41 -41.22 -0.53
CA ASN A 463 34.74 -41.76 -0.75
C ASN A 463 34.98 -42.14 -2.23
N SER A 464 33.96 -42.66 -2.91
CA SER A 464 34.05 -43.10 -4.31
C SER A 464 34.11 -41.94 -5.32
N GLU A 465 33.44 -40.81 -5.03
CA GLU A 465 33.47 -39.60 -5.87
C GLU A 465 34.82 -38.88 -5.82
N GLY A 466 35.73 -39.27 -4.93
CA GLY A 466 37.08 -38.73 -4.87
C GLY A 466 37.19 -37.38 -4.14
N LEU A 467 36.22 -37.03 -3.28
CA LEU A 467 36.40 -35.91 -2.33
C LEU A 467 37.63 -36.14 -1.41
N ALA A 468 38.09 -37.40 -1.30
CA ALA A 468 39.37 -37.84 -0.75
C ALA A 468 40.62 -37.14 -1.30
N ALA A 469 40.62 -36.72 -2.57
CA ALA A 469 41.74 -36.01 -3.17
C ALA A 469 41.76 -34.51 -2.83
N LEU A 470 40.73 -33.99 -2.15
CA LEU A 470 40.55 -32.56 -1.85
C LEU A 470 41.13 -32.14 -0.48
N ASP A 471 41.79 -33.06 0.23
CA ASP A 471 42.36 -32.88 1.57
C ASP A 471 43.68 -32.06 1.58
N HIS A 472 44.03 -31.42 0.46
CA HIS A 472 45.17 -30.51 0.36
C HIS A 472 44.71 -29.08 0.05
N GLY A 473 43.92 -28.52 0.97
CA GLY A 473 43.81 -27.07 1.18
C GLY A 473 43.04 -26.24 0.13
N ASP A 474 42.98 -26.62 -1.14
CA ASP A 474 42.57 -25.68 -2.20
C ASP A 474 41.11 -25.81 -2.69
N HIS A 475 40.39 -26.88 -2.34
CA HIS A 475 39.08 -27.17 -2.97
C HIS A 475 37.90 -27.48 -2.01
N ARG A 476 37.92 -26.99 -0.76
CA ARG A 476 36.72 -27.03 0.14
C ARG A 476 35.46 -26.38 -0.47
N ARG A 477 35.61 -25.61 -1.53
CA ARG A 477 34.53 -24.95 -2.27
C ARG A 477 33.78 -25.90 -3.22
N GLU A 478 34.30 -27.10 -3.48
CA GLU A 478 33.74 -28.04 -4.45
C GLU A 478 32.76 -29.05 -3.83
N SER A 479 32.76 -29.22 -2.50
CA SER A 479 31.85 -30.14 -1.82
C SER A 479 30.38 -29.77 -2.07
N VAL A 480 30.00 -28.49 -1.91
CA VAL A 480 28.60 -28.05 -2.11
C VAL A 480 28.10 -28.34 -3.53
N PRO A 481 28.80 -27.98 -4.63
CA PRO A 481 28.40 -28.36 -5.99
C PRO A 481 28.23 -29.88 -6.20
N VAL A 482 29.10 -30.72 -5.63
CA VAL A 482 29.01 -32.19 -5.75
C VAL A 482 27.75 -32.72 -5.04
N LEU A 483 27.51 -32.26 -3.81
CA LEU A 483 26.32 -32.63 -3.04
C LEU A 483 25.03 -32.16 -3.72
N LEU A 484 25.01 -30.93 -4.26
CA LEU A 484 23.89 -30.44 -5.06
C LEU A 484 23.68 -31.30 -6.32
N GLY A 485 24.76 -31.68 -7.00
CA GLY A 485 24.70 -32.58 -8.15
C GLY A 485 23.99 -33.90 -7.82
N ARG A 486 24.35 -34.53 -6.69
CA ARG A 486 23.69 -35.77 -6.22
C ARG A 486 22.21 -35.55 -5.92
N SER A 487 21.86 -34.54 -5.11
CA SER A 487 20.47 -34.25 -4.75
C SER A 487 19.62 -33.91 -5.97
N VAL A 488 20.16 -33.16 -6.93
CA VAL A 488 19.45 -32.83 -8.17
C VAL A 488 19.31 -34.05 -9.07
N ALA A 489 20.33 -34.90 -9.18
CA ALA A 489 20.24 -36.14 -9.97
C ALA A 489 19.22 -37.13 -9.40
N ALA A 490 19.02 -37.13 -8.09
CA ALA A 490 18.00 -37.93 -7.42
C ALA A 490 16.58 -37.35 -7.61
N ALA A 491 16.45 -36.05 -7.89
CA ALA A 491 15.17 -35.41 -8.18
C ALA A 491 14.58 -35.89 -9.51
N GLY A 492 13.26 -36.09 -9.54
CA GLY A 492 12.54 -36.42 -10.76
C GLY A 492 12.74 -35.37 -11.86
N GLU A 493 12.45 -35.73 -13.12
CA GLU A 493 12.61 -34.81 -14.25
C GLU A 493 11.83 -33.49 -14.07
N GLN A 494 10.57 -33.57 -13.64
CA GLN A 494 9.75 -32.39 -13.39
C GLN A 494 10.30 -31.52 -12.25
N ALA A 495 10.75 -32.13 -11.14
CA ALA A 495 11.43 -31.42 -10.06
C ALA A 495 12.72 -30.71 -10.52
N ARG A 496 13.49 -31.31 -11.43
CA ARG A 496 14.66 -30.66 -12.04
C ARG A 496 14.27 -29.47 -12.92
N HIS A 497 13.20 -29.60 -13.71
CA HIS A 497 12.67 -28.47 -14.48
C HIS A 497 12.16 -27.34 -13.58
N LEU A 498 11.45 -27.65 -12.49
CA LEU A 498 11.05 -26.66 -11.48
C LEU A 498 12.26 -25.93 -10.90
N LEU A 499 13.31 -26.65 -10.54
CA LEU A 499 14.54 -26.05 -10.03
C LEU A 499 15.19 -25.15 -11.08
N ALA A 500 15.19 -25.54 -12.35
CA ALA A 500 15.68 -24.69 -13.44
C ALA A 500 14.83 -23.41 -13.62
N ILE A 501 13.50 -23.49 -13.45
CA ILE A 501 12.61 -22.31 -13.45
C ILE A 501 12.94 -21.37 -12.30
N PHE A 502 13.23 -21.88 -11.09
CA PHE A 502 13.71 -21.03 -10.00
C PHE A 502 14.99 -20.26 -10.36
N GLY A 503 15.86 -20.83 -11.20
CA GLY A 503 17.06 -20.17 -11.71
C GLY A 503 16.78 -19.00 -12.67
N LEU A 504 15.57 -18.91 -13.24
CA LEU A 504 15.10 -17.79 -14.08
C LEU A 504 14.44 -16.66 -13.26
N LEU A 505 14.08 -16.94 -12.01
CA LEU A 505 13.40 -16.03 -11.11
C LEU A 505 14.40 -15.46 -10.08
N ALA A 506 14.05 -14.36 -9.41
CA ALA A 506 14.82 -13.88 -8.26
C ALA A 506 14.87 -14.91 -7.11
N LEU A 507 15.90 -14.84 -6.25
CA LEU A 507 15.99 -15.64 -5.02
C LEU A 507 15.02 -15.08 -3.97
N ALA A 508 13.72 -15.32 -4.19
CA ALA A 508 12.63 -14.85 -3.35
C ALA A 508 11.44 -15.83 -3.38
N PRO A 509 10.51 -15.76 -2.41
CA PRO A 509 9.33 -16.62 -2.37
C PRO A 509 8.37 -16.34 -3.53
N VAL A 510 8.18 -17.34 -4.38
CA VAL A 510 7.25 -17.30 -5.52
C VAL A 510 6.04 -18.20 -5.26
N ASP A 511 4.89 -17.82 -5.80
CA ASP A 511 3.70 -18.65 -5.75
C ASP A 511 3.75 -19.81 -6.76
N ARG A 512 2.90 -20.80 -6.49
CA ARG A 512 2.80 -22.00 -7.31
C ARG A 512 2.16 -21.72 -8.67
N GLU A 513 1.37 -20.65 -8.81
CA GLU A 513 0.73 -20.29 -10.09
C GLU A 513 1.76 -19.83 -11.10
N THR A 514 2.72 -19.00 -10.68
CA THR A 514 3.84 -18.54 -11.50
C THR A 514 4.69 -19.71 -11.99
N LEU A 515 5.05 -20.63 -11.08
CA LEU A 515 5.83 -21.83 -11.42
C LEU A 515 5.08 -22.76 -12.39
N ALA A 516 3.76 -22.88 -12.20
CA ALA A 516 2.89 -23.70 -13.04
C ALA A 516 2.78 -23.14 -14.46
N ALA A 517 2.65 -21.82 -14.59
CA ALA A 517 2.65 -21.14 -15.88
C ALA A 517 3.96 -21.36 -16.66
N ALA A 518 5.11 -21.33 -15.99
CA ALA A 518 6.41 -21.57 -16.62
C ALA A 518 6.55 -22.97 -17.23
N LEU A 519 5.89 -23.96 -16.63
CA LEU A 519 5.91 -25.36 -17.05
C LEU A 519 4.71 -25.80 -17.90
N ASP A 520 3.74 -24.91 -18.10
CA ASP A 520 2.45 -25.22 -18.74
C ASP A 520 1.72 -26.41 -18.06
N LEU A 521 1.63 -26.35 -16.73
CA LEU A 521 1.00 -27.37 -15.89
C LEU A 521 -0.07 -26.74 -14.98
N PRO A 522 -1.06 -27.51 -14.48
CA PRO A 522 -1.95 -27.00 -13.44
C PRO A 522 -1.19 -26.87 -12.11
N PRO A 523 -1.44 -25.81 -11.30
CA PRO A 523 -0.74 -25.62 -10.02
C PRO A 523 -0.83 -26.83 -9.08
N ALA A 524 -1.92 -27.60 -9.15
CA ALA A 524 -2.09 -28.79 -8.31
C ALA A 524 -1.07 -29.90 -8.62
N ALA A 525 -0.59 -30.02 -9.87
CA ALA A 525 0.38 -31.03 -10.28
C ALA A 525 1.73 -30.85 -9.60
N LEU A 526 2.13 -29.60 -9.33
CA LEU A 526 3.45 -29.29 -8.77
C LEU A 526 3.62 -29.65 -7.28
N ARG A 527 2.54 -30.06 -6.58
CA ARG A 527 2.62 -30.29 -5.12
C ARG A 527 3.64 -31.35 -4.74
N HIS A 528 3.68 -32.45 -5.50
CA HIS A 528 4.57 -33.57 -5.21
C HIS A 528 6.02 -33.17 -5.47
N ASP A 529 6.31 -32.58 -6.64
CA ASP A 529 7.67 -32.17 -7.02
C ASP A 529 8.23 -31.06 -6.13
N LEU A 530 7.41 -30.05 -5.77
CA LEU A 530 7.83 -29.01 -4.82
C LEU A 530 8.13 -29.60 -3.45
N LYS A 531 7.28 -30.53 -2.96
CA LYS A 531 7.56 -31.25 -1.73
C LYS A 531 8.86 -32.03 -1.83
N HIS A 532 9.12 -32.71 -2.95
CA HIS A 532 10.35 -33.47 -3.16
C HIS A 532 11.60 -32.59 -3.13
N LEU A 533 11.55 -31.40 -3.74
CA LEU A 533 12.64 -30.41 -3.67
C LEU A 533 12.87 -29.87 -2.25
N VAL A 534 11.81 -29.71 -1.46
CA VAL A 534 11.90 -29.32 -0.04
C VAL A 534 12.48 -30.47 0.80
N ASP A 535 12.04 -31.70 0.56
CA ASP A 535 12.54 -32.89 1.24
C ASP A 535 14.05 -33.04 0.99
N LEU A 536 14.50 -32.82 -0.25
CA LEU A 536 15.92 -32.79 -0.63
C LEU A 536 16.72 -31.58 -0.09
N GLY A 537 16.08 -30.65 0.60
CA GLY A 537 16.73 -29.46 1.17
C GLY A 537 17.19 -28.43 0.13
N LEU A 538 16.65 -28.52 -1.10
CA LEU A 538 16.94 -27.61 -2.21
C LEU A 538 16.04 -26.37 -2.17
N CYS A 539 14.79 -26.52 -1.74
CA CYS A 539 13.83 -25.43 -1.60
C CYS A 539 13.29 -25.31 -0.17
N LEU A 540 12.69 -24.16 0.15
CA LEU A 540 11.94 -23.90 1.38
C LEU A 540 10.54 -23.38 0.98
N THR A 541 9.52 -23.75 1.76
CA THR A 541 8.15 -23.30 1.54
C THR A 541 7.63 -22.62 2.81
N GLU A 542 7.18 -21.36 2.66
CA GLU A 542 6.57 -20.57 3.73
C GLU A 542 5.29 -19.91 3.20
N ASN A 543 4.20 -19.98 3.97
CA ASN A 543 2.90 -19.37 3.61
C ASN A 543 2.39 -19.74 2.19
N GLY A 544 2.68 -20.96 1.73
CA GLY A 544 2.30 -21.44 0.40
C GLY A 544 3.14 -20.92 -0.77
N ARG A 545 4.17 -20.11 -0.50
CA ARG A 545 5.18 -19.69 -1.49
C ARG A 545 6.46 -20.49 -1.28
N THR A 546 7.15 -20.79 -2.37
CA THR A 546 8.38 -21.59 -2.36
C THR A 546 9.54 -20.77 -2.90
N GLN A 547 10.74 -20.98 -2.37
CA GLN A 547 11.98 -20.38 -2.88
C GLN A 547 13.13 -21.37 -2.81
N PRO A 548 14.22 -21.15 -3.56
CA PRO A 548 15.47 -21.84 -3.32
C PRO A 548 15.93 -21.60 -1.88
N SER A 549 16.40 -22.67 -1.25
CA SER A 549 16.76 -22.68 0.16
C SER A 549 18.06 -21.94 0.49
N HIS A 550 18.85 -21.56 -0.52
CA HIS A 550 20.13 -20.86 -0.39
C HIS A 550 20.58 -20.27 -1.74
N ALA A 551 21.34 -19.16 -1.71
CA ALA A 551 21.87 -18.49 -2.90
C ALA A 551 22.73 -19.41 -3.79
N LEU A 552 23.51 -20.32 -3.20
CA LEU A 552 24.28 -21.34 -3.95
C LEU A 552 23.40 -22.36 -4.68
N VAL A 553 22.22 -22.70 -4.14
CA VAL A 553 21.26 -23.58 -4.83
C VAL A 553 20.69 -22.85 -6.04
N HIS A 554 20.30 -21.59 -5.87
CA HIS A 554 19.82 -20.75 -6.95
C HIS A 554 20.89 -20.50 -8.04
N THR A 555 22.14 -20.25 -7.62
CA THR A 555 23.27 -20.13 -8.55
C THR A 555 23.51 -21.43 -9.32
N TYR A 556 23.45 -22.58 -8.64
CA TYR A 556 23.55 -23.89 -9.28
C TYR A 556 22.44 -24.10 -10.31
N ALA A 557 21.19 -23.79 -9.94
CA ALA A 557 20.04 -23.87 -10.84
C ALA A 557 20.22 -22.98 -12.09
N ARG A 558 20.60 -21.71 -11.88
CA ARG A 558 20.79 -20.71 -12.96
C ARG A 558 21.93 -21.07 -13.91
N THR A 559 23.01 -21.69 -13.41
CA THR A 559 24.24 -21.91 -14.19
C THR A 559 24.42 -23.32 -14.74
N ARG A 560 23.82 -24.33 -14.10
CA ARG A 560 24.02 -25.75 -14.46
C ARG A 560 22.76 -26.45 -14.97
N LEU A 561 21.58 -25.90 -14.73
CA LEU A 561 20.34 -26.50 -15.21
C LEU A 561 19.87 -25.81 -16.48
N ILE A 562 19.32 -26.61 -17.38
CA ILE A 562 18.71 -26.12 -18.61
C ILE A 562 17.22 -25.95 -18.32
N PRO A 563 16.68 -24.72 -18.34
CA PRO A 563 15.25 -24.52 -18.21
C PRO A 563 14.53 -25.07 -19.45
N PRO A 564 13.23 -25.40 -19.32
CA PRO A 564 12.39 -25.73 -20.48
C PRO A 564 12.49 -24.65 -21.58
N GLU A 565 12.46 -25.07 -22.84
CA GLU A 565 12.72 -24.23 -24.02
C GLU A 565 11.93 -22.90 -23.99
N ASP A 566 10.62 -22.97 -23.78
CA ASP A 566 9.74 -21.78 -23.74
C ASP A 566 9.52 -21.23 -22.32
N GLY A 567 10.24 -21.71 -21.31
CA GLY A 567 9.99 -21.36 -19.91
C GLY A 567 10.08 -19.86 -19.62
N VAL A 568 11.05 -19.17 -20.24
CA VAL A 568 11.22 -17.71 -20.12
C VAL A 568 10.10 -16.96 -20.84
N ALA A 569 9.72 -17.38 -22.04
CA ALA A 569 8.64 -16.76 -22.80
C ALA A 569 7.29 -16.91 -22.05
N ARG A 570 6.98 -18.11 -21.56
CA ARG A 570 5.76 -18.36 -20.76
C ARG A 570 5.70 -17.55 -19.48
N LEU A 571 6.82 -17.39 -18.78
CA LEU A 571 6.90 -16.51 -17.60
C LEU A 571 6.61 -15.05 -17.97
N ALA A 572 7.22 -14.55 -19.04
CA ALA A 572 7.01 -13.18 -19.49
C ALA A 572 5.55 -12.94 -19.95
N GLU A 573 4.96 -13.89 -20.67
CA GLU A 573 3.54 -13.86 -21.05
C GLU A 573 2.62 -13.89 -19.82
N TYR A 574 2.90 -14.76 -18.85
CA TYR A 574 2.17 -14.82 -17.58
C TYR A 574 2.21 -13.48 -16.84
N PHE A 575 3.40 -12.90 -16.66
CA PHE A 575 3.54 -11.61 -15.98
C PHE A 575 2.93 -10.46 -16.77
N THR A 576 2.94 -10.52 -18.11
CA THR A 576 2.24 -9.55 -18.96
C THR A 576 0.73 -9.61 -18.75
N ALA A 577 0.16 -10.82 -18.72
CA ALA A 577 -1.27 -11.03 -18.46
C ALA A 577 -1.65 -10.63 -17.02
N LEU A 578 -0.82 -10.99 -16.04
CA LEU A 578 -0.97 -10.59 -14.65
C LEU A 578 -0.97 -9.06 -14.51
N ALA A 579 0.02 -8.39 -15.10
CA ALA A 579 0.15 -6.94 -15.02
C ALA A 579 -1.05 -6.21 -15.63
N LYS A 580 -1.57 -6.68 -16.77
CA LYS A 580 -2.81 -6.13 -17.37
C LYS A 580 -4.00 -6.29 -16.41
N ARG A 581 -4.27 -7.52 -15.96
CA ARG A 581 -5.42 -7.84 -15.10
C ARG A 581 -5.38 -7.11 -13.76
N GLU A 582 -4.21 -7.04 -13.12
CA GLU A 582 -4.09 -6.38 -11.82
C GLU A 582 -4.07 -4.84 -11.96
N SER A 583 -3.59 -4.29 -13.07
CA SER A 583 -3.66 -2.83 -13.29
C SER A 583 -5.10 -2.32 -13.33
N ASP A 584 -6.03 -3.08 -13.91
CA ASP A 584 -7.46 -2.75 -13.95
C ASP A 584 -8.10 -2.66 -12.56
N ARG A 585 -7.48 -3.29 -11.55
CA ARG A 585 -7.94 -3.29 -10.15
C ARG A 585 -7.39 -2.11 -9.35
N GLY A 586 -6.55 -1.27 -9.94
CA GLY A 586 -5.94 -0.11 -9.28
C GLY A 586 -5.02 -0.50 -8.11
N LEU A 587 -5.09 0.25 -7.00
CA LEU A 587 -4.14 0.14 -5.89
C LEU A 587 -4.04 -1.29 -5.28
N PRO A 588 -5.14 -2.03 -5.03
CA PRO A 588 -5.05 -3.42 -4.61
C PRO A 588 -4.29 -4.33 -5.59
N GLY A 589 -4.47 -4.14 -6.89
CA GLY A 589 -3.76 -4.90 -7.91
C GLY A 589 -2.28 -4.53 -8.01
N TYR A 590 -1.94 -3.24 -7.88
CA TYR A 590 -0.55 -2.81 -7.80
C TYR A 590 0.19 -3.39 -6.60
N ARG A 591 -0.48 -3.55 -5.44
CA ARG A 591 0.11 -4.27 -4.29
C ARG A 591 0.39 -5.73 -4.61
N ARG A 592 -0.49 -6.39 -5.36
CA ARG A 592 -0.26 -7.77 -5.82
C ARG A 592 0.93 -7.84 -6.78
N LEU A 593 1.09 -6.88 -7.69
CA LEU A 593 2.26 -6.81 -8.58
C LEU A 593 3.56 -6.54 -7.83
N ASP A 594 3.54 -5.69 -6.79
CA ASP A 594 4.74 -5.38 -5.99
C ASP A 594 5.28 -6.62 -5.26
N GLN A 595 4.43 -7.59 -4.93
CA GLN A 595 4.85 -8.88 -4.33
C GLN A 595 5.70 -9.75 -5.27
N ASP A 596 5.53 -9.60 -6.58
CA ASP A 596 6.26 -10.38 -7.59
C ASP A 596 7.21 -9.50 -8.43
N ARG A 597 7.39 -8.23 -8.05
CA ARG A 597 8.23 -7.25 -8.76
C ARG A 597 9.62 -7.78 -9.07
N VAL A 598 10.30 -8.33 -8.05
CA VAL A 598 11.65 -8.90 -8.19
C VAL A 598 11.69 -10.06 -9.19
N HIS A 599 10.61 -10.84 -9.30
CA HIS A 599 10.49 -11.91 -10.28
C HIS A 599 10.27 -11.36 -11.69
N ILE A 600 9.46 -10.31 -11.85
CA ILE A 600 9.26 -9.62 -13.14
C ILE A 600 10.59 -9.07 -13.66
N LEU A 601 11.39 -8.44 -12.80
CA LEU A 601 12.72 -7.92 -13.17
C LEU A 601 13.68 -9.04 -13.59
N ALA A 602 13.74 -10.14 -12.82
CA ALA A 602 14.58 -11.30 -13.15
C ALA A 602 14.15 -11.99 -14.46
N VAL A 603 12.84 -12.02 -14.76
CA VAL A 603 12.33 -12.55 -16.03
C VAL A 603 12.76 -11.67 -17.20
N LEU A 604 12.69 -10.33 -17.07
CA LEU A 604 13.18 -9.41 -18.11
C LEU A 604 14.68 -9.59 -18.38
N GLU A 605 15.50 -9.70 -17.33
CA GLU A 605 16.93 -10.01 -17.45
C GLU A 605 17.13 -11.36 -18.18
N SER A 606 16.34 -12.37 -17.83
CA SER A 606 16.38 -13.68 -18.47
C SER A 606 15.94 -13.63 -19.94
N CYS A 607 14.95 -12.79 -20.28
CA CYS A 607 14.52 -12.58 -21.66
C CYS A 607 15.65 -11.94 -22.48
N GLU A 608 16.36 -10.94 -21.95
CA GLU A 608 17.50 -10.32 -22.62
C GLU A 608 18.64 -11.33 -22.82
N ALA A 609 19.03 -12.05 -21.76
CA ALA A 609 20.10 -13.05 -21.82
C ALA A 609 19.82 -14.19 -22.81
N LYS A 610 18.56 -14.60 -22.96
CA LYS A 610 18.12 -15.64 -23.90
C LYS A 610 17.58 -15.09 -25.22
N GLN A 611 17.66 -13.78 -25.46
CA GLN A 611 17.19 -13.12 -26.68
C GLN A 611 15.70 -13.34 -26.99
N ALA A 612 14.86 -13.50 -25.96
CA ALA A 612 13.40 -13.57 -26.07
C ALA A 612 12.79 -12.17 -26.25
N TRP A 613 13.21 -11.47 -27.30
CA TRP A 613 12.96 -10.03 -27.47
C TRP A 613 11.48 -9.65 -27.55
N ALA A 614 10.64 -10.44 -28.21
CA ALA A 614 9.21 -10.16 -28.31
C ALA A 614 8.55 -10.14 -26.93
N ALA A 615 8.83 -11.16 -26.11
CA ALA A 615 8.31 -11.26 -24.76
C ALA A 615 8.86 -10.16 -23.83
N ALA A 616 10.14 -9.80 -23.97
CA ALA A 616 10.75 -8.70 -23.22
C ALA A 616 10.08 -7.35 -23.53
N ASN A 617 9.87 -7.06 -24.81
CA ASN A 617 9.24 -5.81 -25.26
C ASN A 617 7.82 -5.67 -24.71
N ASP A 618 7.01 -6.72 -24.84
CA ASP A 618 5.61 -6.72 -24.44
C ASP A 618 5.46 -6.61 -22.90
N LEU A 619 6.30 -7.33 -22.15
CA LEU A 619 6.32 -7.25 -20.69
C LEU A 619 6.75 -5.86 -20.21
N ALA A 620 7.83 -5.31 -20.80
CA ALA A 620 8.34 -4.00 -20.42
C ALA A 620 7.32 -2.88 -20.64
N GLU A 621 6.59 -2.92 -21.76
CA GLU A 621 5.59 -1.91 -22.09
C GLU A 621 4.44 -1.86 -21.07
N VAL A 622 3.98 -3.01 -20.59
CA VAL A 622 2.89 -3.08 -19.61
C VAL A 622 3.37 -2.68 -18.22
N VAL A 623 4.50 -3.23 -17.79
CA VAL A 623 4.99 -3.09 -16.41
C VAL A 623 5.47 -1.68 -16.09
N GLN A 624 6.02 -0.95 -17.07
CA GLN A 624 6.55 0.41 -16.84
C GLN A 624 5.48 1.39 -16.31
N ASN A 625 4.21 1.21 -16.68
CA ASN A 625 3.12 2.06 -16.19
C ASN A 625 2.89 1.86 -14.69
N TYR A 626 2.76 0.60 -14.27
CA TYR A 626 2.63 0.24 -12.86
C TYR A 626 3.81 0.76 -12.04
N LEU A 627 5.05 0.56 -12.52
CA LEU A 627 6.25 1.04 -11.84
C LEU A 627 6.26 2.56 -11.73
N GLY A 628 5.84 3.27 -12.78
CA GLY A 628 5.68 4.72 -12.78
C GLY A 628 4.67 5.21 -11.74
N ILE A 629 3.50 4.57 -11.67
CA ILE A 629 2.42 4.93 -10.73
C ILE A 629 2.83 4.67 -9.28
N GLN A 630 3.53 3.57 -9.01
CA GLN A 630 4.05 3.27 -7.66
C GLN A 630 5.31 4.08 -7.30
N GLY A 631 5.83 4.88 -8.23
CA GLY A 631 7.06 5.66 -8.06
C GLY A 631 8.32 4.79 -7.97
N ARG A 632 8.29 3.56 -8.49
CA ARG A 632 9.44 2.65 -8.60
C ARG A 632 10.31 3.08 -9.79
N CYS A 633 10.90 4.27 -9.69
CA CYS A 633 11.54 4.93 -10.82
C CYS A 633 12.81 4.21 -11.29
N ILE A 634 13.59 3.61 -10.38
CA ILE A 634 14.80 2.84 -10.73
C ILE A 634 14.42 1.58 -11.52
N ASP A 635 13.47 0.80 -11.00
CA ASP A 635 12.94 -0.38 -11.68
C ASP A 635 12.38 0.00 -13.05
N ARG A 636 11.64 1.12 -13.13
CA ARG A 636 11.08 1.60 -14.38
C ARG A 636 12.16 1.90 -15.42
N VAL A 637 13.26 2.54 -15.02
CA VAL A 637 14.41 2.77 -15.92
C VAL A 637 14.98 1.45 -16.42
N THR A 638 15.20 0.49 -15.52
CA THR A 638 15.74 -0.83 -15.85
C THR A 638 14.86 -1.57 -16.85
N VAL A 639 13.55 -1.65 -16.57
CA VAL A 639 12.56 -2.30 -17.44
C VAL A 639 12.51 -1.66 -18.83
N LEU A 640 12.52 -0.33 -18.89
CA LEU A 640 12.45 0.39 -20.15
C LEU A 640 13.76 0.31 -20.96
N GLN A 641 14.92 0.16 -20.32
CA GLN A 641 16.19 -0.10 -21.02
C GLN A 641 16.14 -1.46 -21.72
N VAL A 642 15.67 -2.51 -21.03
CA VAL A 642 15.47 -3.84 -21.61
C VAL A 642 14.45 -3.78 -22.76
N GLY A 643 13.32 -3.08 -22.58
CA GLY A 643 12.32 -2.87 -23.63
C GLY A 643 12.88 -2.16 -24.87
N MET A 644 13.71 -1.12 -24.66
CA MET A 644 14.40 -0.42 -25.75
C MET A 644 15.37 -1.34 -26.52
N HIS A 645 16.20 -2.13 -25.83
CA HIS A 645 17.10 -3.10 -26.47
C HIS A 645 16.33 -4.17 -27.25
N ALA A 646 15.20 -4.62 -26.70
CA ALA A 646 14.32 -5.57 -27.36
C ALA A 646 13.71 -4.99 -28.65
N ALA A 647 13.19 -3.76 -28.59
CA ALA A 647 12.64 -3.08 -29.75
C ALA A 647 13.69 -2.86 -30.86
N GLN A 648 14.92 -2.48 -30.49
CA GLN A 648 16.05 -2.35 -31.41
C GLN A 648 16.41 -3.68 -32.08
N SER A 649 16.48 -4.75 -31.29
CA SER A 649 16.79 -6.11 -31.77
C SER A 649 15.71 -6.64 -32.73
N LEU A 650 14.43 -6.33 -32.44
CA LEU A 650 13.29 -6.65 -33.30
C LEU A 650 13.15 -5.73 -34.52
N LYS A 651 13.94 -4.65 -34.60
CA LYS A 651 13.83 -3.59 -35.61
C LYS A 651 12.42 -2.96 -35.63
N ARG A 652 11.86 -2.71 -34.44
CA ARG A 652 10.56 -2.06 -34.23
C ARG A 652 10.77 -0.60 -33.80
N PRO A 653 10.97 0.33 -34.75
CA PRO A 653 11.27 1.72 -34.41
C PRO A 653 10.14 2.44 -33.67
N PHE A 654 8.88 2.03 -33.87
CA PHE A 654 7.76 2.58 -33.10
C PHE A 654 7.89 2.29 -31.61
N ASP A 655 8.13 1.02 -31.25
CA ASP A 655 8.32 0.58 -29.87
C ASP A 655 9.59 1.22 -29.27
N GLU A 656 10.68 1.30 -30.05
CA GLU A 656 11.93 1.95 -29.63
C GLU A 656 11.72 3.41 -29.24
N GLY A 657 11.01 4.19 -30.09
CA GLY A 657 10.66 5.58 -29.78
C GLY A 657 9.84 5.68 -28.49
N ARG A 658 8.84 4.82 -28.31
CA ARG A 658 8.02 4.82 -27.09
C ARG A 658 8.82 4.51 -25.83
N HIS A 659 9.67 3.49 -25.84
CA HIS A 659 10.54 3.16 -24.70
C HIS A 659 11.50 4.30 -24.38
N LEU A 660 12.11 4.94 -25.39
CA LEU A 660 12.96 6.11 -25.21
C LEU A 660 12.21 7.29 -24.59
N ASN A 661 11.00 7.59 -25.05
CA ASN A 661 10.18 8.65 -24.46
C ASN A 661 9.83 8.35 -22.99
N HIS A 662 9.48 7.10 -22.68
CA HIS A 662 9.21 6.69 -21.30
C HIS A 662 10.46 6.71 -20.42
N LEU A 663 11.63 6.36 -20.96
CA LEU A 663 12.92 6.50 -20.27
C LEU A 663 13.19 7.96 -19.95
N GLY A 664 12.95 8.86 -20.91
CA GLY A 664 13.09 10.30 -20.69
C GLY A 664 12.24 10.79 -19.52
N LEU A 665 10.98 10.34 -19.45
CA LEU A 665 10.09 10.66 -18.32
C LEU A 665 10.59 10.09 -16.98
N ALA A 666 11.08 8.85 -16.97
CA ALA A 666 11.63 8.22 -15.77
C ALA A 666 12.88 8.95 -15.27
N ASN A 667 13.79 9.32 -16.18
CA ASN A 667 15.00 10.06 -15.85
C ASN A 667 14.74 11.50 -15.44
N ALA A 668 13.76 12.18 -16.05
CA ALA A 668 13.31 13.49 -15.59
C ALA A 668 12.77 13.43 -14.15
N THR A 669 12.05 12.36 -13.82
CA THR A 669 11.53 12.11 -12.45
C THR A 669 12.66 11.87 -11.43
N LEU A 670 13.77 11.27 -11.87
CA LEU A 670 15.00 11.09 -11.08
C LEU A 670 15.91 12.33 -11.10
N GLY A 671 15.47 13.45 -11.67
CA GLY A 671 16.29 14.66 -11.79
C GLY A 671 17.50 14.52 -12.72
N GLN A 672 17.60 13.43 -13.48
CA GLN A 672 18.65 13.20 -14.49
C GLN A 672 18.30 13.93 -15.79
N VAL A 673 18.23 15.26 -15.70
CA VAL A 673 17.66 16.12 -16.75
C VAL A 673 18.40 16.00 -18.09
N GLU A 674 19.73 15.91 -18.08
CA GLU A 674 20.53 15.77 -19.30
C GLU A 674 20.22 14.45 -20.03
N GLN A 675 20.12 13.35 -19.27
CA GLN A 675 19.78 12.04 -19.81
C GLN A 675 18.34 12.01 -20.35
N ALA A 676 17.41 12.68 -19.67
CA ALA A 676 16.04 12.82 -20.12
C ALA A 676 15.95 13.55 -21.47
N ILE A 677 16.62 14.69 -21.61
CA ILE A 677 16.67 15.45 -22.88
C ILE A 677 17.22 14.58 -24.01
N LYS A 678 18.35 13.89 -23.77
CA LYS A 678 18.96 12.99 -24.76
C LYS A 678 17.99 11.92 -25.25
N GLN A 679 17.24 11.29 -24.34
CA GLN A 679 16.28 10.25 -24.69
C GLN A 679 15.05 10.79 -25.42
N PHE A 680 14.54 11.95 -25.01
CA PHE A 680 13.47 12.62 -25.76
C PHE A 680 13.90 13.01 -27.17
N ASP A 681 15.12 13.53 -27.36
CA ASP A 681 15.65 13.87 -28.69
C ASP A 681 15.83 12.63 -29.58
N GLN A 682 16.32 11.52 -29.02
CA GLN A 682 16.42 10.24 -29.74
C GLN A 682 15.04 9.72 -30.15
N SER A 683 14.07 9.72 -29.23
CA SER A 683 12.68 9.35 -29.53
C SER A 683 12.08 10.25 -30.62
N LEU A 684 12.27 11.56 -30.50
CA LEU A 684 11.79 12.55 -31.46
C LEU A 684 12.33 12.28 -32.88
N ALA A 685 13.63 11.98 -33.00
CA ALA A 685 14.25 11.64 -34.28
C ALA A 685 13.64 10.38 -34.90
N ILE A 686 13.34 9.37 -34.08
CA ILE A 686 12.70 8.13 -34.54
C ILE A 686 11.25 8.38 -34.97
N CYS A 687 10.45 9.06 -34.15
CA CYS A 687 9.06 9.39 -34.48
C CYS A 687 8.95 10.16 -35.81
N ARG A 688 9.83 11.16 -36.03
CA ARG A 688 9.92 11.88 -37.31
C ARG A 688 10.26 10.96 -38.48
N LYS A 689 11.22 10.07 -38.30
CA LYS A 689 11.67 9.14 -39.35
C LYS A 689 10.57 8.17 -39.77
N ILE A 690 9.75 7.70 -38.83
CA ILE A 690 8.66 6.74 -39.11
C ILE A 690 7.31 7.40 -39.41
N GLY A 691 7.23 8.73 -39.30
CA GLY A 691 5.98 9.48 -39.49
C GLY A 691 4.98 9.37 -38.34
N ASP A 692 5.42 8.98 -37.14
CA ASP A 692 4.57 8.95 -35.94
C ASP A 692 4.40 10.38 -35.38
N ARG A 693 3.38 11.07 -35.90
CA ARG A 693 3.06 12.45 -35.51
C ARG A 693 2.59 12.57 -34.06
N GLN A 694 1.91 11.56 -33.52
CA GLN A 694 1.49 11.55 -32.12
C GLN A 694 2.72 11.45 -31.21
N GLY A 695 3.63 10.51 -31.48
CA GLY A 695 4.89 10.38 -30.76
C GLY A 695 5.76 11.64 -30.85
N GLU A 696 5.81 12.28 -32.02
CA GLU A 696 6.52 13.55 -32.21
C GLU A 696 5.97 14.66 -31.30
N SER A 697 4.64 14.85 -31.29
CA SER A 697 3.99 15.83 -30.40
C SER A 697 4.29 15.56 -28.93
N ASN A 698 4.21 14.29 -28.50
CA ASN A 698 4.49 13.89 -27.12
C ASN A 698 5.94 14.19 -26.72
N CYS A 699 6.92 13.88 -27.57
CA CYS A 699 8.34 14.13 -27.30
C CYS A 699 8.64 15.63 -27.19
N LEU A 700 8.10 16.44 -28.12
CA LEU A 700 8.24 17.89 -28.08
C LEU A 700 7.60 18.49 -26.82
N GLY A 701 6.41 18.01 -26.43
CA GLY A 701 5.77 18.42 -25.19
C GLY A 701 6.62 18.12 -23.95
N ASN A 702 7.21 16.92 -23.89
CA ASN A 702 8.09 16.52 -22.79
C ASN A 702 9.39 17.34 -22.74
N LEU A 703 9.99 17.64 -23.89
CA LEU A 703 11.11 18.59 -23.98
C LEU A 703 10.71 19.98 -23.48
N GLY A 704 9.52 20.46 -23.85
CA GLY A 704 8.98 21.73 -23.38
C GLY A 704 8.91 21.82 -21.86
N VAL A 705 8.32 20.82 -21.20
CA VAL A 705 8.25 20.72 -19.72
C VAL A 705 9.66 20.67 -19.10
N THR A 706 10.57 19.92 -19.74
CA THR A 706 11.94 19.75 -19.25
C THR A 706 12.74 21.06 -19.31
N TYR A 707 12.67 21.78 -20.43
CA TYR A 707 13.33 23.09 -20.58
C TYR A 707 12.70 24.17 -19.71
N TYR A 708 11.38 24.12 -19.49
CA TYR A 708 10.72 25.00 -18.53
C TYR A 708 11.26 24.78 -17.11
N SER A 709 11.43 23.52 -16.70
CA SER A 709 12.01 23.17 -15.39
C SER A 709 13.46 23.62 -15.22
N LEU A 710 14.21 23.78 -16.32
CA LEU A 710 15.55 24.37 -16.36
C LEU A 710 15.56 25.91 -16.38
N GLY A 711 14.40 26.56 -16.34
CA GLY A 711 14.28 28.02 -16.46
C GLY A 711 14.46 28.56 -17.89
N GLN A 712 14.50 27.69 -18.91
CA GLN A 712 14.66 28.07 -20.31
C GLN A 712 13.30 28.28 -20.99
N ALA A 713 12.56 29.29 -20.52
CA ALA A 713 11.19 29.55 -20.93
C ALA A 713 11.00 29.75 -22.44
N VAL A 714 11.96 30.39 -23.13
CA VAL A 714 11.88 30.60 -24.59
C VAL A 714 11.88 29.27 -25.34
N ARG A 715 12.80 28.35 -25.00
CA ARG A 715 12.82 27.01 -25.60
C ARG A 715 11.57 26.22 -25.28
N ALA A 716 11.07 26.32 -24.04
CA ALA A 716 9.84 25.67 -23.65
C ALA A 716 8.65 26.11 -24.54
N ILE A 717 8.55 27.41 -24.84
CA ILE A 717 7.53 27.96 -25.76
C ILE A 717 7.69 27.36 -27.15
N GLU A 718 8.90 27.37 -27.72
CA GLU A 718 9.17 26.82 -29.06
C GLU A 718 8.73 25.34 -29.17
N TYR A 719 9.11 24.52 -28.20
CA TYR A 719 8.75 23.11 -28.17
C TYR A 719 7.24 22.88 -28.02
N HIS A 720 6.57 23.62 -27.12
CA HIS A 720 5.13 23.49 -26.94
C HIS A 720 4.32 24.03 -28.12
N ASP A 721 4.76 25.11 -28.79
CA ASP A 721 4.09 25.62 -29.99
C ASP A 721 4.21 24.64 -31.16
N HIS A 722 5.38 23.98 -31.32
CA HIS A 722 5.52 22.90 -32.30
C HIS A 722 4.63 21.71 -31.95
N ALA A 723 4.63 21.24 -30.70
CA ALA A 723 3.78 20.13 -30.27
C ALA A 723 2.29 20.45 -30.47
N LEU A 724 1.88 21.68 -30.16
CA LEU A 724 0.53 22.19 -30.35
C LEU A 724 0.10 22.17 -31.82
N ALA A 725 0.97 22.61 -32.74
CA ALA A 725 0.69 22.59 -34.17
C ALA A 725 0.45 21.15 -34.68
N ILE A 726 1.24 20.19 -34.20
CA ILE A 726 1.09 18.77 -34.57
C ILE A 726 -0.20 18.19 -34.00
N SER A 727 -0.50 18.42 -32.72
CA SER A 727 -1.74 17.93 -32.12
C SER A 727 -2.98 18.46 -32.84
N ARG A 728 -2.95 19.71 -33.31
CA ARG A 728 -4.01 20.28 -34.16
C ARG A 728 -4.11 19.60 -35.53
N GLU A 729 -2.97 19.35 -36.17
CA GLU A 729 -2.90 18.67 -37.47
C GLU A 729 -3.53 17.27 -37.44
N ILE A 730 -3.27 16.50 -36.37
CA ILE A 730 -3.78 15.13 -36.23
C ILE A 730 -5.13 15.03 -35.51
N GLY A 731 -5.69 16.14 -35.04
CA GLY A 731 -6.96 16.18 -34.31
C GLY A 731 -6.88 15.66 -32.87
N ASP A 732 -5.70 15.59 -32.26
CA ASP A 732 -5.51 15.22 -30.85
C ASP A 732 -5.89 16.38 -29.93
N ARG A 733 -7.19 16.45 -29.61
CA ARG A 733 -7.74 17.50 -28.72
C ARG A 733 -7.15 17.44 -27.31
N ARG A 734 -6.86 16.26 -26.77
CA ARG A 734 -6.26 16.14 -25.43
C ARG A 734 -4.84 16.70 -25.43
N GLY A 735 -4.02 16.35 -26.42
CA GLY A 735 -2.68 16.91 -26.59
C GLY A 735 -2.71 18.43 -26.79
N GLU A 736 -3.64 18.94 -27.60
CA GLU A 736 -3.83 20.37 -27.82
C GLU A 736 -4.10 21.12 -26.50
N GLY A 737 -5.04 20.62 -25.68
CA GLY A 737 -5.36 21.20 -24.38
C GLY A 737 -4.18 21.15 -23.41
N ASN A 738 -3.39 20.08 -23.44
CA ASN A 738 -2.19 19.94 -22.61
C ASN A 738 -1.11 20.95 -22.98
N HIS A 739 -0.77 21.09 -24.27
CA HIS A 739 0.26 22.03 -24.73
C HIS A 739 -0.15 23.48 -24.50
N LEU A 740 -1.43 23.84 -24.73
CA LEU A 740 -1.96 25.16 -24.40
C LEU A 740 -1.87 25.46 -22.91
N GLY A 741 -2.24 24.51 -22.07
CA GLY A 741 -2.12 24.64 -20.63
C GLY A 741 -0.68 24.85 -20.17
N ASN A 742 0.26 24.10 -20.74
CA ASN A 742 1.69 24.25 -20.43
C ASN A 742 2.23 25.60 -20.92
N LEU A 743 1.89 26.05 -22.12
CA LEU A 743 2.19 27.41 -22.59
C LEU A 743 1.63 28.47 -21.63
N GLY A 744 0.41 28.29 -21.15
CA GLY A 744 -0.19 29.16 -20.15
C GLY A 744 0.65 29.30 -18.89
N LEU A 745 1.18 28.18 -18.37
CA LEU A 745 2.08 28.18 -17.21
C LEU A 745 3.41 28.89 -17.52
N VAL A 746 4.00 28.65 -18.70
CA VAL A 746 5.23 29.32 -19.11
C VAL A 746 5.02 30.84 -19.21
N TYR A 747 3.95 31.30 -19.86
CA TYR A 747 3.63 32.73 -19.96
C TYR A 747 3.30 33.36 -18.59
N TYR A 748 2.65 32.62 -17.70
CA TYR A 748 2.38 33.05 -16.33
C TYR A 748 3.70 33.32 -15.59
N SER A 749 4.66 32.39 -15.66
CA SER A 749 5.98 32.53 -15.04
C SER A 749 6.79 33.73 -15.56
N LEU A 750 6.56 34.10 -16.82
CA LEU A 750 7.19 35.26 -17.47
C LEU A 750 6.49 36.60 -17.15
N GLY A 751 5.43 36.60 -16.34
CA GLY A 751 4.64 37.80 -16.06
C GLY A 751 3.68 38.21 -17.19
N GLN A 752 3.56 37.41 -18.25
CA GLN A 752 2.75 37.72 -19.44
C GLN A 752 1.29 37.27 -19.24
N MET A 753 0.63 37.89 -18.26
CA MET A 753 -0.70 37.50 -17.75
C MET A 753 -1.78 37.43 -18.84
N LYS A 754 -1.77 38.33 -19.83
CA LYS A 754 -2.73 38.31 -20.94
C LYS A 754 -2.61 37.05 -21.80
N LEU A 755 -1.39 36.69 -22.18
CA LEU A 755 -1.12 35.49 -22.98
C LEU A 755 -1.40 34.23 -22.16
N ALA A 756 -1.01 34.21 -20.88
CA ALA A 756 -1.33 33.11 -19.97
C ALA A 756 -2.84 32.84 -19.91
N ARG A 757 -3.64 33.90 -19.71
CA ARG A 757 -5.10 33.82 -19.71
C ARG A 757 -5.65 33.23 -21.01
N GLU A 758 -5.24 33.78 -22.15
CA GLU A 758 -5.73 33.32 -23.46
C GLU A 758 -5.44 31.83 -23.70
N LYS A 759 -4.25 31.36 -23.30
CA LYS A 759 -3.87 29.95 -23.44
C LYS A 759 -4.65 29.05 -22.48
N PHE A 760 -4.85 29.46 -21.22
CA PHE A 760 -5.68 28.71 -20.28
C PHE A 760 -7.15 28.68 -20.65
N GLU A 761 -7.72 29.76 -21.19
CA GLU A 761 -9.10 29.81 -21.68
C GLU A 761 -9.31 28.82 -22.85
N GLN A 762 -8.38 28.78 -23.81
CA GLN A 762 -8.43 27.78 -24.89
C GLN A 762 -8.31 26.35 -24.36
N ALA A 763 -7.39 26.10 -23.42
CA ALA A 763 -7.23 24.78 -22.79
C ALA A 763 -8.47 24.36 -21.98
N LEU A 764 -9.14 25.32 -21.33
CA LEU A 764 -10.36 25.10 -20.57
C LEU A 764 -11.51 24.67 -21.50
N THR A 765 -11.72 25.40 -22.60
CA THR A 765 -12.72 25.04 -23.61
C THR A 765 -12.51 23.61 -24.11
N ILE A 766 -11.27 23.25 -24.43
CA ILE A 766 -10.93 21.88 -24.84
C ILE A 766 -11.26 20.86 -23.75
N SER A 767 -10.88 21.13 -22.50
CA SER A 767 -11.13 20.20 -21.38
C SER A 767 -12.63 19.93 -21.22
N GLN A 768 -13.47 20.96 -21.40
CA GLN A 768 -14.92 20.85 -21.38
C GLN A 768 -15.47 20.06 -22.57
N GLU A 769 -14.95 20.30 -23.78
CA GLU A 769 -15.34 19.58 -25.00
C GLU A 769 -15.05 18.07 -24.91
N ILE A 770 -13.92 17.68 -24.32
CA ILE A 770 -13.53 16.27 -24.17
C ILE A 770 -14.01 15.65 -22.86
N HIS A 771 -14.77 16.40 -22.05
CA HIS A 771 -15.24 16.01 -20.72
C HIS A 771 -14.12 15.59 -19.75
N ASP A 772 -12.93 16.20 -19.88
CA ASP A 772 -11.82 16.03 -18.93
C ASP A 772 -12.05 16.92 -17.71
N ARG A 773 -12.77 16.38 -16.74
CA ARG A 773 -13.17 17.12 -15.54
C ARG A 773 -11.97 17.53 -14.69
N GLN A 774 -10.97 16.67 -14.56
CA GLN A 774 -9.73 17.01 -13.85
C GLN A 774 -8.95 18.12 -14.58
N GLY A 775 -8.85 18.03 -15.91
CA GLY A 775 -8.29 19.08 -16.76
C GLY A 775 -9.00 20.42 -16.57
N GLU A 776 -10.33 20.40 -16.56
CA GLU A 776 -11.17 21.58 -16.35
C GLU A 776 -10.87 22.26 -15.00
N GLY A 777 -10.87 21.49 -13.91
CA GLY A 777 -10.53 21.99 -12.57
C GLY A 777 -9.15 22.64 -12.53
N ASN A 778 -8.14 21.97 -13.10
CA ASN A 778 -6.78 22.51 -13.18
C ASN A 778 -6.70 23.81 -13.99
N ARG A 779 -7.40 23.92 -15.13
CA ARG A 779 -7.38 25.15 -15.95
C ARG A 779 -8.10 26.30 -15.25
N LEU A 780 -9.21 26.03 -14.55
CA LEU A 780 -9.92 27.02 -13.74
C LEU A 780 -9.06 27.53 -12.59
N GLY A 781 -8.38 26.64 -11.86
CA GLY A 781 -7.44 27.04 -10.81
C GLY A 781 -6.33 27.94 -11.33
N ASN A 782 -5.74 27.60 -12.48
CA ASN A 782 -4.72 28.42 -13.13
C ASN A 782 -5.25 29.80 -13.59
N LEU A 783 -6.48 29.87 -14.13
CA LEU A 783 -7.12 31.15 -14.42
C LEU A 783 -7.33 31.98 -13.15
N GLY A 784 -7.70 31.34 -12.05
CA GLY A 784 -7.79 31.99 -10.74
C GLY A 784 -6.47 32.67 -10.33
N LEU A 785 -5.34 31.98 -10.51
CA LEU A 785 -4.01 32.55 -10.26
C LEU A 785 -3.69 33.75 -11.16
N VAL A 786 -4.07 33.68 -12.45
CA VAL A 786 -3.90 34.80 -13.39
C VAL A 786 -4.72 36.02 -12.94
N TYR A 787 -6.00 35.84 -12.63
CA TYR A 787 -6.85 36.94 -12.16
C TYR A 787 -6.41 37.50 -10.81
N PHE A 788 -5.91 36.65 -9.91
CA PHE A 788 -5.31 37.09 -8.65
C PHE A 788 -4.10 38.00 -8.92
N SER A 789 -3.22 37.60 -9.84
CA SER A 789 -2.01 38.34 -10.20
C SER A 789 -2.32 39.67 -10.92
N LEU A 790 -3.47 39.75 -11.61
CA LEU A 790 -4.00 40.98 -12.21
C LEU A 790 -4.70 41.90 -11.19
N GLY A 791 -4.85 41.49 -9.93
CA GLY A 791 -5.59 42.23 -8.90
C GLY A 791 -7.11 42.10 -8.99
N GLU A 792 -7.64 41.27 -9.90
CA GLU A 792 -9.06 41.01 -10.06
C GLU A 792 -9.55 39.94 -9.07
N ILE A 793 -9.37 40.21 -7.77
CA ILE A 793 -9.49 39.20 -6.70
C ILE A 793 -10.88 38.53 -6.66
N LYS A 794 -11.96 39.26 -6.95
CA LYS A 794 -13.32 38.68 -7.00
C LYS A 794 -13.47 37.62 -8.09
N ARG A 795 -12.81 37.80 -9.24
CA ARG A 795 -12.79 36.78 -10.30
C ARG A 795 -11.92 35.60 -9.90
N ALA A 796 -10.78 35.85 -9.26
CA ALA A 796 -9.96 34.76 -8.72
C ALA A 796 -10.76 33.85 -7.79
N ILE A 797 -11.57 34.43 -6.89
CA ILE A 797 -12.47 33.67 -5.99
C ILE A 797 -13.48 32.84 -6.77
N ASP A 798 -14.11 33.38 -7.82
CA ASP A 798 -15.05 32.62 -8.66
C ASP A 798 -14.37 31.42 -9.32
N TYR A 799 -13.23 31.64 -9.95
CA TYR A 799 -12.47 30.58 -10.63
C TYR A 799 -11.97 29.50 -9.67
N HIS A 800 -11.39 29.89 -8.53
CA HIS A 800 -10.94 28.91 -7.52
C HIS A 800 -12.12 28.19 -6.87
N GLY A 801 -13.28 28.85 -6.66
CA GLY A 801 -14.49 28.20 -6.15
C GLY A 801 -15.04 27.15 -7.11
N ARG A 802 -14.99 27.40 -8.42
CA ARG A 802 -15.37 26.42 -9.44
C ARG A 802 -14.37 25.26 -9.54
N ALA A 803 -13.07 25.55 -9.46
CA ALA A 803 -12.04 24.52 -9.40
C ALA A 803 -12.23 23.62 -8.16
N LEU A 804 -12.48 24.23 -6.99
CA LEU A 804 -12.78 23.52 -5.74
C LEU A 804 -13.99 22.59 -5.85
N ALA A 805 -15.07 23.07 -6.46
CA ALA A 805 -16.27 22.27 -6.68
C ALA A 805 -15.97 21.02 -7.51
N ILE A 806 -15.17 21.17 -8.58
CA ILE A 806 -14.72 20.05 -9.40
C ILE A 806 -13.79 19.11 -8.63
N SER A 807 -12.80 19.64 -7.92
CA SER A 807 -11.87 18.85 -7.11
C SER A 807 -12.62 17.97 -6.10
N ARG A 808 -13.69 18.50 -5.49
CA ARG A 808 -14.60 17.73 -4.61
C ARG A 808 -15.44 16.71 -5.36
N GLU A 809 -16.03 17.10 -6.50
CA GLU A 809 -16.84 16.24 -7.36
C GLU A 809 -16.07 14.96 -7.75
N ILE A 810 -14.78 15.08 -8.10
CA ILE A 810 -13.95 13.95 -8.55
C ILE A 810 -13.12 13.31 -7.41
N GLY A 811 -13.26 13.78 -6.16
CA GLY A 811 -12.47 13.29 -5.02
C GLY A 811 -10.97 13.59 -5.08
N TYR A 812 -10.54 14.59 -5.86
CA TYR A 812 -9.14 14.97 -5.99
C TYR A 812 -8.68 15.83 -4.80
N ARG A 813 -8.34 15.16 -3.68
CA ARG A 813 -7.94 15.81 -2.42
C ARG A 813 -6.79 16.80 -2.55
N GLY A 814 -5.76 16.47 -3.34
CA GLY A 814 -4.64 17.38 -3.58
C GLY A 814 -5.08 18.70 -4.24
N GLY A 815 -5.95 18.63 -5.25
CA GLY A 815 -6.55 19.80 -5.88
C GLY A 815 -7.42 20.58 -4.93
N GLU A 816 -8.25 19.89 -4.14
CA GLU A 816 -9.11 20.51 -3.13
C GLU A 816 -8.29 21.35 -2.13
N GLY A 817 -7.20 20.79 -1.60
CA GLY A 817 -6.31 21.51 -0.69
C GLY A 817 -5.68 22.75 -1.33
N MET A 818 -5.25 22.65 -2.58
CA MET A 818 -4.66 23.77 -3.31
C MET A 818 -5.69 24.87 -3.63
N ASP A 819 -6.88 24.50 -4.08
CA ASP A 819 -7.97 25.44 -4.39
C ASP A 819 -8.44 26.19 -3.13
N LEU A 820 -8.55 25.49 -1.99
CA LEU A 820 -8.83 26.12 -0.69
C LEU A 820 -7.73 27.08 -0.27
N GLY A 821 -6.47 26.68 -0.38
CA GLY A 821 -5.34 27.56 -0.05
C GLY A 821 -5.32 28.82 -0.92
N ASN A 822 -5.62 28.70 -2.21
CA ASN A 822 -5.72 29.82 -3.13
C ASN A 822 -6.94 30.73 -2.83
N LEU A 823 -8.07 30.16 -2.43
CA LEU A 823 -9.20 30.94 -1.92
C LEU A 823 -8.82 31.71 -0.64
N GLY A 824 -8.06 31.09 0.25
CA GLY A 824 -7.54 31.75 1.44
C GLY A 824 -6.69 32.97 1.10
N LEU A 825 -5.78 32.84 0.12
CA LEU A 825 -4.97 33.95 -0.39
C LEU A 825 -5.85 35.07 -0.96
N ALA A 826 -6.88 34.71 -1.74
CA ALA A 826 -7.81 35.68 -2.31
C ALA A 826 -8.65 36.40 -1.24
N TYR A 827 -9.13 35.71 -0.21
CA TYR A 827 -9.86 36.35 0.90
C TYR A 827 -8.95 37.25 1.74
N ALA A 828 -7.71 36.84 2.00
CA ALA A 828 -6.74 37.67 2.69
C ALA A 828 -6.46 38.97 1.92
N ALA A 829 -6.34 38.91 0.59
CA ALA A 829 -6.16 40.08 -0.26
C ALA A 829 -7.37 41.04 -0.27
N LEU A 830 -8.57 40.55 0.04
CA LEU A 830 -9.77 41.38 0.26
C LEU A 830 -9.90 41.90 1.70
N GLY A 831 -8.97 41.57 2.59
CA GLY A 831 -9.04 41.89 4.02
C GLY A 831 -10.05 41.04 4.80
N GLN A 832 -10.57 39.96 4.22
CA GLN A 832 -11.48 39.02 4.88
C GLN A 832 -10.66 37.94 5.61
N VAL A 833 -9.94 38.36 6.65
CA VAL A 833 -8.91 37.56 7.32
C VAL A 833 -9.48 36.30 7.97
N GLU A 834 -10.67 36.38 8.58
CA GLU A 834 -11.32 35.23 9.22
C GLU A 834 -11.66 34.14 8.19
N ARG A 835 -12.20 34.53 7.03
CA ARG A 835 -12.48 33.60 5.94
C ARG A 835 -11.19 33.00 5.37
N ALA A 836 -10.12 33.79 5.29
CA ALA A 836 -8.83 33.28 4.87
C ALA A 836 -8.31 32.19 5.80
N ILE A 837 -8.41 32.38 7.12
CA ILE A 837 -8.05 31.40 8.15
C ILE A 837 -8.86 30.11 7.95
N GLU A 838 -10.18 30.20 7.80
CA GLU A 838 -11.03 29.02 7.56
C GLU A 838 -10.58 28.20 6.35
N GLN A 839 -10.24 28.86 5.24
CA GLN A 839 -9.79 28.15 4.04
C GLN A 839 -8.38 27.56 4.21
N TYR A 840 -7.46 28.29 4.82
CA TYR A 840 -6.11 27.79 5.09
C TYR A 840 -6.12 26.60 6.07
N ASP A 841 -6.98 26.59 7.09
CA ASP A 841 -7.09 25.47 8.02
C ASP A 841 -7.61 24.21 7.33
N GLN A 842 -8.57 24.34 6.40
CA GLN A 842 -9.02 23.21 5.59
C GLN A 842 -7.90 22.72 4.65
N ALA A 843 -7.19 23.64 3.98
CA ALA A 843 -6.05 23.30 3.13
C ALA A 843 -4.91 22.62 3.90
N LEU A 844 -4.62 23.09 5.12
CA LEU A 844 -3.66 22.52 6.05
C LEU A 844 -4.06 21.11 6.48
N THR A 845 -5.34 20.91 6.81
CA THR A 845 -5.87 19.59 7.19
C THR A 845 -5.68 18.60 6.06
N ILE A 846 -6.03 18.99 4.83
CA ILE A 846 -5.85 18.16 3.64
C ILE A 846 -4.37 17.85 3.40
N SER A 847 -3.50 18.87 3.48
CA SER A 847 -2.06 18.70 3.23
C SER A 847 -1.44 17.69 4.20
N ARG A 848 -1.89 17.68 5.47
CA ARG A 848 -1.49 16.66 6.46
C ARG A 848 -2.05 15.28 6.14
N GLU A 849 -3.32 15.20 5.74
CA GLU A 849 -3.96 13.93 5.39
C GLU A 849 -3.27 13.26 4.19
N ILE A 850 -2.79 14.04 3.21
CA ILE A 850 -2.07 13.52 2.03
C ILE A 850 -0.54 13.48 2.20
N GLY A 851 0.00 13.96 3.32
CA GLY A 851 1.44 14.00 3.58
C GLY A 851 2.23 15.02 2.75
N ASP A 852 1.60 16.08 2.23
CA ASP A 852 2.28 17.14 1.49
C ASP A 852 2.88 18.18 2.46
N LEU A 853 4.11 17.91 2.89
CA LEU A 853 4.87 18.78 3.78
C LEU A 853 5.11 20.18 3.20
N ARG A 854 5.28 20.30 1.88
CA ARG A 854 5.53 21.61 1.25
C ARG A 854 4.29 22.49 1.38
N SER A 855 3.13 21.95 0.99
CA SER A 855 1.86 22.66 1.11
C SER A 855 1.50 22.93 2.57
N GLU A 856 1.74 21.96 3.48
CA GLU A 856 1.58 22.17 4.92
C GLU A 856 2.39 23.37 5.43
N GLY A 857 3.68 23.46 5.07
CA GLY A 857 4.53 24.59 5.45
C GLY A 857 4.01 25.92 4.92
N ILE A 858 3.53 25.95 3.67
CA ILE A 858 2.94 27.15 3.05
C ILE A 858 1.68 27.60 3.78
N TRP A 859 0.72 26.69 4.01
CA TRP A 859 -0.54 27.04 4.66
C TRP A 859 -0.33 27.45 6.11
N ARG A 860 0.62 26.85 6.82
CA ARG A 860 1.02 27.30 8.16
C ARG A 860 1.63 28.70 8.13
N ALA A 861 2.52 28.99 7.20
CA ALA A 861 3.11 30.33 7.10
C ALA A 861 2.03 31.39 6.83
N ASN A 862 1.07 31.09 5.95
CA ASN A 862 -0.05 31.98 5.62
C ASN A 862 -1.05 32.13 6.78
N LEU A 863 -1.33 31.07 7.55
CA LEU A 863 -2.08 31.16 8.80
C LEU A 863 -1.36 32.04 9.82
N GLY A 864 -0.05 31.93 9.91
CA GLY A 864 0.79 32.77 10.76
C GLY A 864 0.60 34.26 10.45
N ASP A 865 0.69 34.63 9.16
CA ASP A 865 0.45 36.00 8.71
C ASP A 865 -1.00 36.45 8.94
N ALA A 866 -1.98 35.57 8.72
CA ALA A 866 -3.38 35.88 8.95
C ALA A 866 -3.67 36.14 10.44
N TYR A 867 -3.14 35.32 11.36
CA TYR A 867 -3.27 35.55 12.80
C TYR A 867 -2.53 36.79 13.27
N LYS A 868 -1.39 37.13 12.66
CA LYS A 868 -0.70 38.40 12.91
C LYS A 868 -1.59 39.59 12.56
N ASN A 869 -2.31 39.53 11.43
CA ASN A 869 -3.24 40.58 11.02
C ASN A 869 -4.45 40.73 11.98
N LEU A 870 -4.80 39.69 12.73
CA LEU A 870 -5.81 39.73 13.79
C LEU A 870 -5.24 40.06 15.18
N ASP A 871 -3.96 40.45 15.27
CA ASP A 871 -3.25 40.72 16.52
C ASP A 871 -3.21 39.52 17.48
N GLN A 872 -3.33 38.29 16.95
CA GLN A 872 -3.23 37.03 17.70
C GLN A 872 -1.80 36.50 17.64
N ILE A 873 -0.86 37.23 18.26
CA ILE A 873 0.59 37.00 18.15
C ILE A 873 1.00 35.58 18.56
N ASP A 874 0.42 35.02 19.63
CA ASP A 874 0.75 33.66 20.10
C ASP A 874 0.46 32.59 19.04
N LYS A 875 -0.67 32.73 18.34
CA LYS A 875 -1.04 31.81 17.25
C LYS A 875 -0.15 32.05 16.03
N ALA A 876 0.12 33.30 15.70
CA ALA A 876 1.01 33.65 14.60
C ALA A 876 2.40 33.02 14.77
N LEU A 877 2.97 33.14 15.97
CA LEU A 877 4.25 32.56 16.35
C LEU A 877 4.24 31.03 16.23
N SER A 878 3.23 30.38 16.80
CA SER A 878 3.08 28.91 16.74
C SER A 878 3.04 28.38 15.31
N HIS A 879 2.26 29.01 14.43
CA HIS A 879 2.14 28.61 13.04
C HIS A 879 3.42 28.87 12.23
N LEU A 880 4.08 30.02 12.41
CA LEU A 880 5.34 30.34 11.72
C LEU A 880 6.50 29.46 12.17
N GLN A 881 6.61 29.14 13.47
CA GLN A 881 7.62 28.21 13.98
C GLN A 881 7.43 26.81 13.39
N ALA A 882 6.20 26.31 13.36
CA ALA A 882 5.91 25.02 12.74
C ALA A 882 6.19 25.02 11.22
N ALA A 883 5.90 26.12 10.52
CA ALA A 883 6.26 26.27 9.11
C ALA A 883 7.78 26.26 8.90
N LEU A 884 8.54 26.92 9.78
CA LEU A 884 10.00 26.97 9.71
C LEU A 884 10.60 25.57 9.87
N ILE A 885 10.16 24.81 10.87
CA ILE A 885 10.62 23.43 11.11
C ILE A 885 10.44 22.58 9.86
N ILE A 886 9.25 22.65 9.25
CA ILE A 886 8.93 21.90 8.03
C ILE A 886 9.81 22.37 6.86
N PHE A 887 9.99 23.68 6.66
CA PHE A 887 10.83 24.18 5.58
C PHE A 887 12.30 23.86 5.76
N GLU A 888 12.81 23.80 7.00
CA GLU A 888 14.17 23.34 7.30
C GLU A 888 14.33 21.84 7.03
N GLU A 889 13.34 21.03 7.42
CA GLU A 889 13.29 19.59 7.16
C GLU A 889 13.36 19.30 5.65
N ILE A 890 12.53 19.97 4.86
CA ILE A 890 12.49 19.77 3.40
C ILE A 890 13.53 20.63 2.63
N ARG A 891 14.40 21.36 3.35
CA ARG A 891 15.41 22.30 2.79
C ARG A 891 14.84 23.27 1.76
N SER A 892 13.66 23.78 2.04
CA SER A 892 12.98 24.77 1.20
C SER A 892 13.63 26.15 1.37
N PRO A 893 13.83 26.92 0.29
CA PRO A 893 14.27 28.31 0.39
C PRO A 893 13.27 29.20 1.15
N HIS A 894 12.03 28.75 1.32
CA HIS A 894 11.01 29.45 2.11
C HIS A 894 11.35 29.54 3.61
N ALA A 895 12.29 28.73 4.11
CA ALA A 895 12.77 28.82 5.49
C ALA A 895 13.29 30.23 5.81
N GLU A 896 14.07 30.84 4.92
CA GLU A 896 14.58 32.21 5.14
C GLU A 896 13.45 33.23 5.17
N THR A 897 12.47 33.10 4.29
CA THR A 897 11.29 33.97 4.28
C THR A 897 10.52 33.87 5.60
N VAL A 898 10.35 32.67 6.14
CA VAL A 898 9.66 32.47 7.42
C VAL A 898 10.49 32.98 8.60
N ARG A 899 11.82 32.85 8.57
CA ARG A 899 12.70 33.47 9.60
C ARG A 899 12.55 34.99 9.62
N GLY A 900 12.46 35.63 8.46
CA GLY A 900 12.15 37.06 8.36
C GLY A 900 10.81 37.39 9.00
N ARG A 901 9.75 36.66 8.66
CA ARG A 901 8.40 36.85 9.24
C ARG A 901 8.39 36.68 10.77
N LEU A 902 9.16 35.73 11.30
CA LEU A 902 9.32 35.52 12.74
C LEU A 902 10.06 36.66 13.43
N ALA A 903 11.07 37.23 12.78
CA ALA A 903 11.83 38.37 13.30
C ALA A 903 11.00 39.67 13.33
N ASP A 904 9.99 39.78 12.46
CA ASP A 904 9.08 40.92 12.37
C ASP A 904 7.90 40.86 13.37
N LEU A 905 7.77 39.79 14.16
CA LEU A 905 6.76 39.71 15.21
C LEU A 905 7.19 40.52 16.45
N PRO A 906 6.26 41.25 17.09
CA PRO A 906 6.54 42.14 18.22
C PRO A 906 6.95 41.41 19.51
#